data_AF-A0A8D8TUE6-F1
#
_entry.id   AF-A0A8D8TUE6-F1
#
_cell.length_a   1.000
_cell.length_b   1.000
_cell.length_c   1.000
_cell.angle_alpha   90.00
_cell.angle_beta   90.00
_cell.angle_gamma   90.00
#
_symmetry.space_group_name_H-M   'P 1'
#
loop_
_entity.id
_entity.type
_entity.pdbx_description
1 polymer ?
#
loop_
_entity_poly.entity_id
_entity_poly.type
_entity_poly.pdbx_seq_one_letter_code
_entity_poly.pdbx_strand_id
1 'polypeptide(L)'
;CVRFKSKRVVRSLTPNILMRTSLSCHCSFTVGFAKRFGLTPEQFGEHLRDNYQRHDLDQEPVGPLDLAKEYITPKFTLADDVLKAGKFVVSTQLSREPLVVKCVREILFERAKISVTPTKRGLKEIDESHPIYTMKYLTDKPVRDLVADQYLKLHIAEEDRLIVISVCEDLKGLTSTLYMDEVKQLYYRDEFSKYVQDWNAVRADVVETALKRMILPELYKELKTALLTEAKENVLKRCAGKLYDWIKVAPVSVDIDDEEWTNPEEGGGVRVMGVAYEPDLGQAAFAGLCAPDGECVEFLRLPNLLRRRMSNWENEKLLKESDLLALRNFINSKKPHVIAVSGESREAIMIQKDLEGIIKQLGEDEEFPEVKVEIVDNEFSKIYANSLKGESDFKEYPVLLRQAISLARRLQDPLMEFSQLCTSDDEIMCLRYHPLQDNVSKEELLDVITLEFVNRTNEVGVDLNEIVQNPYTSNLVQFICGLGPRKGAALVKLMKQTNLRLENRTLLVTKCHMGPKVFINCAGFIKIDTDSLGSTDAYVEVLDGSRVHPETYEWARKMAVDALEYDDEDTNPAGALEEILKAPDRLKDLDLDAFAEELERQGFGNKSITLYDIRAELSCRYKDLRSPYVSVNTEQLFDMLTKETPESLYIGKMVMATVTGFTHKKPTEEQLNKANPNRNDETGLWQCPFCLKNDFPELSEVWNHFDAGGCPGQATGVRIRLDNGITGYIHIKKLSDSEVTSPEDRVQRGQTIHCRIIKIDTERFYVEATSRTSDLNDDNGEWRPPKDPYYDHAVEKKDKKTEEDSKKIKHRQQYVKRVIVHPAFHNISYVEAEKWMKTMDQGEVIVR
;
A
#
# COMPACT_ATOMS: atom_id res chain seq x y z
N CYS A 1 1.29 9.79 -20.45
CA CYS A 1 0.33 9.30 -21.45
C CYS A 1 0.86 8.05 -22.15
N VAL A 2 0.64 6.86 -21.59
CA VAL A 2 0.99 5.58 -22.25
C VAL A 2 -0.20 4.63 -22.08
N ARG A 3 -1.02 4.51 -23.12
CA ARG A 3 -2.02 3.45 -23.25
C ARG A 3 -1.27 2.15 -23.58
N PHE A 4 -1.09 1.29 -22.59
CA PHE A 4 -0.61 -0.07 -22.82
C PHE A 4 -1.65 -0.85 -23.64
N LYS A 5 -1.39 -0.97 -24.95
CA LYS A 5 -2.03 -1.97 -25.80
C LYS A 5 -1.54 -3.35 -25.34
N SER A 6 -2.34 -4.03 -24.54
CA SER A 6 -2.21 -5.46 -24.30
C SER A 6 -2.31 -6.20 -25.64
N LYS A 7 -1.17 -6.55 -26.23
CA LYS A 7 -1.10 -7.60 -27.25
C LYS A 7 -1.32 -8.93 -26.52
N ARG A 8 -2.58 -9.30 -26.29
CA ARG A 8 -2.94 -10.67 -25.94
C ARG A 8 -2.51 -11.58 -27.09
N VAL A 9 -1.62 -12.51 -26.78
CA VAL A 9 -1.32 -13.67 -27.64
C VAL A 9 -2.62 -14.47 -27.72
N VAL A 10 -3.38 -14.26 -28.79
CA VAL A 10 -4.44 -15.16 -29.21
C VAL A 10 -3.74 -16.46 -29.59
N ARG A 11 -3.65 -17.42 -28.67
CA ARG A 11 -3.39 -18.81 -29.06
C ARG A 11 -4.57 -19.22 -29.94
N SER A 12 -4.34 -19.17 -31.25
CA SER A 12 -5.19 -19.75 -32.27
C SER A 12 -5.22 -21.26 -32.05
N LEU A 13 -6.12 -21.72 -31.17
CA LEU A 13 -6.61 -23.08 -31.25
C LEU A 13 -7.41 -23.16 -32.55
N THR A 14 -6.87 -23.94 -33.48
CA THR A 14 -7.44 -24.20 -34.79
C THR A 14 -8.91 -24.65 -34.67
N PRO A 15 -9.85 -24.14 -35.50
CA PRO A 15 -11.30 -24.35 -35.26
C PRO A 15 -11.86 -25.74 -35.58
N ASN A 16 -11.04 -26.70 -36.02
CA ASN A 16 -11.56 -27.85 -36.79
C ASN A 16 -11.51 -29.23 -36.10
N ILE A 17 -11.12 -29.33 -34.83
CA ILE A 17 -10.92 -30.67 -34.20
C ILE A 17 -11.78 -30.92 -32.95
N LEU A 18 -12.32 -29.89 -32.29
CA LEU A 18 -13.11 -30.05 -31.05
C LEU A 18 -14.63 -30.22 -31.22
N MET A 19 -15.18 -30.03 -32.43
CA MET A 19 -16.60 -30.35 -32.70
C MET A 19 -16.89 -31.86 -32.70
N ARG A 20 -15.88 -32.73 -32.79
CA ARG A 20 -16.09 -34.19 -32.96
C ARG A 20 -16.13 -35.00 -31.67
N THR A 21 -15.63 -34.50 -30.53
CA THR A 21 -15.38 -35.35 -29.36
C THR A 21 -16.39 -35.24 -28.22
N SER A 22 -17.20 -34.17 -28.13
CA SER A 22 -18.26 -34.06 -27.10
C SER A 22 -19.68 -34.32 -27.61
N LEU A 23 -19.85 -34.45 -28.94
CA LEU A 23 -21.11 -34.81 -29.61
C LEU A 23 -21.15 -36.29 -30.05
N SER A 24 -20.22 -37.12 -29.55
CA SER A 24 -20.03 -38.50 -29.99
C SER A 24 -21.10 -39.50 -29.51
N CYS A 25 -22.26 -39.05 -28.98
CA CYS A 25 -23.27 -40.01 -28.50
C CYS A 25 -24.76 -39.64 -28.65
N HIS A 26 -25.17 -38.57 -29.35
CA HIS A 26 -26.59 -38.18 -29.36
C HIS A 26 -27.15 -37.95 -30.78
N CYS A 27 -27.72 -39.04 -31.32
CA CYS A 27 -28.68 -39.17 -32.41
C CYS A 27 -28.56 -38.19 -33.60
N SER A 28 -28.14 -38.69 -34.77
CA SER A 28 -28.23 -37.99 -36.07
C SER A 28 -29.61 -37.37 -36.34
N PHE A 29 -30.67 -37.92 -35.73
CA PHE A 29 -32.06 -37.45 -35.83
C PHE A 29 -32.33 -36.13 -35.10
N THR A 30 -31.80 -35.92 -33.89
CA THR A 30 -32.00 -34.67 -33.13
C THR A 30 -31.23 -33.51 -33.73
N VAL A 31 -30.08 -33.79 -34.38
CA VAL A 31 -29.33 -32.80 -35.18
C VAL A 31 -30.09 -32.43 -36.46
N GLY A 32 -30.83 -33.38 -37.05
CA GLY A 32 -31.72 -33.12 -38.19
C GLY A 32 -32.84 -32.14 -37.82
N PHE A 33 -33.50 -32.34 -36.68
CA PHE A 33 -34.53 -31.44 -36.17
C PHE A 33 -33.97 -30.04 -35.80
N ALA A 34 -32.77 -29.97 -35.22
CA ALA A 34 -32.10 -28.71 -34.87
C ALA A 34 -31.85 -27.80 -36.10
N LYS A 35 -31.58 -28.36 -37.28
CA LYS A 35 -31.40 -27.58 -38.52
C LYS A 35 -32.68 -26.86 -38.99
N ARG A 36 -33.85 -27.32 -38.54
CA ARG A 36 -35.17 -26.76 -38.93
C ARG A 36 -35.54 -25.50 -38.15
N PHE A 37 -34.67 -25.02 -37.26
CA PHE A 37 -34.87 -23.78 -36.50
C PHE A 37 -34.68 -22.51 -37.35
N GLY A 38 -34.03 -22.62 -38.51
CA GLY A 38 -34.05 -21.62 -39.58
C GLY A 38 -32.79 -20.77 -39.71
N LEU A 39 -32.00 -20.60 -38.64
CA LEU A 39 -30.71 -19.89 -38.67
C LEU A 39 -29.60 -20.80 -38.19
N THR A 40 -28.44 -20.72 -38.85
CA THR A 40 -27.22 -21.34 -38.31
C THR A 40 -26.68 -20.53 -37.13
N PRO A 41 -25.94 -21.16 -36.20
CA PRO A 41 -25.30 -20.45 -35.10
C PRO A 41 -24.40 -19.30 -35.54
N GLU A 42 -23.65 -19.49 -36.64
CA GLU A 42 -22.76 -18.48 -37.22
C GLU A 42 -23.55 -17.24 -37.69
N GLN A 43 -24.64 -17.45 -38.43
CA GLN A 43 -25.51 -16.36 -38.91
C GLN A 43 -26.11 -15.57 -37.73
N PHE A 44 -26.51 -16.28 -36.66
CA PHE A 44 -27.00 -15.60 -35.46
C PHE A 44 -25.89 -14.81 -34.74
N GLY A 45 -24.66 -15.33 -34.73
CA GLY A 45 -23.49 -14.60 -34.26
C GLY A 45 -23.25 -13.30 -35.04
N GLU A 46 -23.48 -13.29 -36.36
CA GLU A 46 -23.42 -12.08 -37.18
C GLU A 46 -24.56 -11.10 -36.85
N HIS A 47 -25.78 -11.59 -36.60
CA HIS A 47 -26.89 -10.75 -36.17
C HIS A 47 -26.58 -10.02 -34.85
N LEU A 48 -25.97 -10.74 -33.89
CA LEU A 48 -25.55 -10.17 -32.61
C LEU A 48 -24.46 -9.12 -32.75
N ARG A 49 -23.45 -9.37 -33.61
CA ARG A 49 -22.34 -8.43 -33.84
C ARG A 49 -22.83 -7.13 -34.48
N ASP A 50 -23.67 -7.27 -35.50
CA ASP A 50 -24.14 -6.12 -36.29
C ASP A 50 -25.38 -5.45 -35.64
N ASN A 51 -25.92 -6.05 -34.56
CA ASN A 51 -27.15 -5.68 -33.87
C ASN A 51 -28.34 -5.46 -34.83
N TYR A 52 -28.39 -6.28 -35.89
CA TYR A 52 -29.34 -6.19 -36.99
C TYR A 52 -29.50 -7.55 -37.67
N GLN A 53 -30.70 -7.86 -38.17
CA GLN A 53 -30.97 -9.12 -38.89
C GLN A 53 -30.40 -9.06 -40.31
N ARG A 54 -29.21 -9.63 -40.50
CA ARG A 54 -28.50 -9.64 -41.79
C ARG A 54 -28.98 -10.75 -42.73
N HIS A 55 -29.37 -11.89 -42.17
CA HIS A 55 -29.82 -13.07 -42.90
C HIS A 55 -31.31 -13.30 -42.64
N ASP A 56 -32.02 -13.68 -43.69
CA ASP A 56 -33.42 -14.07 -43.58
C ASP A 56 -33.56 -15.44 -42.89
N LEU A 57 -34.61 -15.58 -42.09
CA LEU A 57 -34.93 -16.80 -41.33
C LEU A 57 -35.69 -17.81 -42.20
N ASP A 58 -35.13 -19.01 -42.38
CA ASP A 58 -35.83 -20.12 -43.04
C ASP A 58 -36.98 -20.63 -42.14
N GLN A 59 -38.22 -20.47 -42.61
CA GLN A 59 -39.42 -20.77 -41.82
C GLN A 59 -40.13 -22.04 -42.30
N GLU A 60 -40.39 -22.94 -41.36
CA GLU A 60 -41.15 -24.16 -41.63
C GLU A 60 -42.66 -23.89 -41.71
N PRO A 61 -43.39 -24.55 -42.64
CA PRO A 61 -44.84 -24.38 -42.81
C PRO A 61 -45.67 -25.14 -41.77
N VAL A 62 -45.03 -25.95 -40.92
CA VAL A 62 -45.66 -26.80 -39.89
C VAL A 62 -45.24 -26.31 -38.50
N GLY A 63 -46.12 -26.48 -37.51
CA GLY A 63 -45.82 -26.12 -36.12
C GLY A 63 -44.70 -26.99 -35.50
N PRO A 64 -43.97 -26.47 -34.49
CA PRO A 64 -42.80 -27.14 -33.93
C PRO A 64 -43.12 -28.50 -33.27
N LEU A 65 -44.30 -28.63 -32.65
CA LEU A 65 -44.75 -29.89 -32.03
C LEU A 65 -45.14 -30.94 -33.06
N ASP A 66 -45.75 -30.52 -34.16
CA ASP A 66 -46.15 -31.43 -35.23
C ASP A 66 -44.93 -31.94 -35.99
N LEU A 67 -43.95 -31.07 -36.27
CA LEU A 67 -42.67 -31.46 -36.84
C LEU A 67 -41.90 -32.41 -35.90
N ALA A 68 -41.95 -32.19 -34.57
CA ALA A 68 -41.29 -33.06 -33.61
C ALA A 68 -41.83 -34.51 -33.61
N LYS A 69 -43.09 -34.73 -34.02
CA LYS A 69 -43.67 -36.09 -34.14
C LYS A 69 -42.95 -36.94 -35.20
N GLU A 70 -42.37 -36.30 -36.23
CA GLU A 70 -41.63 -36.99 -37.30
C GLU A 70 -40.28 -37.56 -36.81
N TYR A 71 -39.77 -37.07 -35.68
CA TYR A 71 -38.46 -37.41 -35.13
C TYR A 71 -38.55 -38.24 -33.83
N ILE A 72 -39.69 -38.90 -33.58
CA ILE A 72 -39.88 -39.83 -32.46
C ILE A 72 -38.95 -41.04 -32.63
N THR A 73 -38.28 -41.42 -31.55
CA THR A 73 -37.38 -42.59 -31.52
C THR A 73 -37.68 -43.45 -30.28
N PRO A 74 -37.20 -44.70 -30.19
CA PRO A 74 -37.46 -45.54 -29.02
C PRO A 74 -36.99 -44.93 -27.68
N LYS A 75 -36.07 -43.94 -27.73
CA LYS A 75 -35.58 -43.19 -26.56
C LYS A 75 -36.43 -41.96 -26.21
N PHE A 76 -37.15 -41.40 -27.17
CA PHE A 76 -38.02 -40.23 -27.01
C PHE A 76 -39.42 -40.60 -27.45
N THR A 77 -40.25 -41.05 -26.52
CA THR A 77 -41.58 -41.59 -26.78
C THR A 77 -42.64 -40.51 -27.00
N LEU A 78 -42.37 -39.28 -26.56
CA LEU A 78 -43.27 -38.12 -26.68
C LEU A 78 -42.64 -37.05 -27.57
N ALA A 79 -43.46 -36.38 -28.40
CA ALA A 79 -43.03 -35.26 -29.24
C ALA A 79 -42.46 -34.09 -28.42
N ASP A 80 -42.96 -33.88 -27.20
CA ASP A 80 -42.45 -32.86 -26.28
C ASP A 80 -41.00 -33.11 -25.86
N ASP A 81 -40.62 -34.38 -25.70
CA ASP A 81 -39.26 -34.73 -25.29
C ASP A 81 -38.27 -34.56 -26.45
N VAL A 82 -38.72 -34.84 -27.69
CA VAL A 82 -37.97 -34.52 -28.91
C VAL A 82 -37.78 -33.01 -29.05
N LEU A 83 -38.82 -32.21 -28.80
CA LEU A 83 -38.75 -30.75 -28.84
C LEU A 83 -37.78 -30.20 -27.77
N LYS A 84 -37.84 -30.69 -26.53
CA LYS A 84 -36.90 -30.32 -25.46
C LYS A 84 -35.45 -30.69 -25.83
N ALA A 85 -35.22 -31.88 -26.37
CA ALA A 85 -33.91 -32.31 -26.83
C ALA A 85 -33.40 -31.42 -27.98
N GLY A 86 -34.26 -31.09 -28.95
CA GLY A 86 -33.97 -30.15 -30.02
C GLY A 86 -33.56 -28.76 -29.52
N LYS A 87 -34.36 -28.19 -28.60
CA LYS A 87 -34.03 -26.91 -27.94
C LYS A 87 -32.67 -26.96 -27.25
N PHE A 88 -32.38 -28.04 -26.53
CA PHE A 88 -31.10 -28.20 -25.83
C PHE A 88 -29.91 -28.29 -26.80
N VAL A 89 -30.05 -29.02 -27.91
CA VAL A 89 -29.01 -29.13 -28.95
C VAL A 89 -28.73 -27.77 -29.58
N VAL A 90 -29.76 -27.02 -30.01
CA VAL A 90 -29.57 -25.69 -30.60
C VAL A 90 -28.99 -24.73 -29.58
N SER A 91 -29.47 -24.75 -28.32
CA SER A 91 -28.91 -23.91 -27.25
C SER A 91 -27.42 -24.19 -27.02
N THR A 92 -27.02 -25.46 -27.09
CA THR A 92 -25.62 -25.89 -26.96
C THR A 92 -24.77 -25.48 -28.16
N GLN A 93 -25.34 -25.46 -29.37
CA GLN A 93 -24.66 -24.98 -30.57
C GLN A 93 -24.44 -23.46 -30.50
N LEU A 94 -25.46 -22.70 -30.10
CA LEU A 94 -25.35 -21.25 -29.90
C LEU A 94 -24.35 -20.90 -28.80
N SER A 95 -24.34 -21.64 -27.68
CA SER A 95 -23.43 -21.37 -26.56
C SER A 95 -21.96 -21.66 -26.87
N ARG A 96 -21.69 -22.51 -27.86
CA ARG A 96 -20.33 -22.86 -28.31
C ARG A 96 -19.86 -22.04 -29.50
N GLU A 97 -20.70 -21.16 -30.04
CA GLU A 97 -20.36 -20.32 -31.18
C GLU A 97 -19.46 -19.14 -30.74
N PRO A 98 -18.22 -19.02 -31.25
CA PRO A 98 -17.26 -18.01 -30.78
C PRO A 98 -17.75 -16.57 -30.95
N LEU A 99 -18.48 -16.25 -32.03
CA LEU A 99 -18.99 -14.90 -32.28
C LEU A 99 -20.06 -14.51 -31.25
N VAL A 100 -20.98 -15.42 -30.94
CA VAL A 100 -22.03 -15.23 -29.92
C VAL A 100 -21.38 -14.96 -28.56
N VAL A 101 -20.47 -15.84 -28.14
CA VAL A 101 -19.78 -15.70 -26.83
C VAL A 101 -18.96 -14.42 -26.77
N LYS A 102 -18.29 -14.03 -27.86
CA LYS A 102 -17.52 -12.78 -27.93
C LYS A 102 -18.39 -11.55 -27.72
N CYS A 103 -19.50 -11.43 -28.45
CA CYS A 103 -20.40 -10.26 -28.34
C CYS A 103 -21.01 -10.16 -26.94
N VAL A 104 -21.47 -11.28 -26.38
CA VAL A 104 -22.04 -11.32 -25.02
C VAL A 104 -20.98 -10.96 -23.97
N ARG A 105 -19.72 -11.42 -24.13
CA ARG A 105 -18.61 -11.06 -23.25
C ARG A 105 -18.33 -9.56 -23.26
N GLU A 106 -18.23 -8.94 -24.43
CA GLU A 106 -17.94 -7.51 -24.56
C GLU A 106 -19.02 -6.67 -23.86
N ILE A 107 -20.30 -7.00 -24.08
CA ILE A 107 -21.43 -6.31 -23.45
C ILE A 107 -21.47 -6.56 -21.94
N LEU A 108 -21.18 -7.78 -21.49
CA LEU A 108 -21.11 -8.09 -20.06
C LEU A 108 -20.01 -7.27 -19.38
N PHE A 109 -18.78 -7.26 -19.91
CA PHE A 109 -17.67 -6.54 -19.28
C PHE A 109 -17.88 -5.01 -19.28
N GLU A 110 -18.60 -4.47 -20.26
CA GLU A 110 -18.92 -3.05 -20.32
C GLU A 110 -20.06 -2.64 -19.36
N ARG A 111 -21.10 -3.48 -19.24
CA ARG A 111 -22.37 -3.13 -18.58
C ARG A 111 -22.65 -3.87 -17.29
N ALA A 112 -21.83 -4.85 -16.91
CA ALA A 112 -22.02 -5.61 -15.68
C ALA A 112 -22.00 -4.68 -14.47
N LYS A 113 -22.85 -5.04 -13.52
CA LYS A 113 -23.00 -4.36 -12.24
C LYS A 113 -22.90 -5.38 -11.12
N ILE A 114 -22.26 -4.99 -10.03
CA ILE A 114 -22.17 -5.81 -8.83
C ILE A 114 -23.01 -5.21 -7.71
N SER A 115 -23.60 -6.12 -6.93
CA SER A 115 -24.31 -5.80 -5.71
C SER A 115 -23.71 -6.63 -4.57
N VAL A 116 -23.58 -6.02 -3.41
CA VAL A 116 -22.95 -6.59 -2.22
C VAL A 116 -23.96 -6.58 -1.09
N THR A 117 -24.19 -7.75 -0.49
CA THR A 117 -25.07 -7.90 0.66
C THR A 117 -24.35 -8.57 1.82
N PRO A 118 -24.44 -8.05 3.06
CA PRO A 118 -23.77 -8.64 4.21
C PRO A 118 -24.49 -9.91 4.68
N THR A 119 -23.73 -10.88 5.16
CA THR A 119 -24.26 -12.07 5.84
C THR A 119 -24.60 -11.74 7.29
N LYS A 120 -25.29 -12.66 7.99
CA LYS A 120 -25.54 -12.52 9.45
C LYS A 120 -24.27 -12.33 10.28
N ARG A 121 -23.12 -12.83 9.81
CA ARG A 121 -21.81 -12.62 10.43
C ARG A 121 -21.25 -11.25 10.08
N GLY A 122 -21.24 -10.89 8.79
CA GLY A 122 -20.78 -9.57 8.35
C GLY A 122 -21.58 -8.41 8.95
N LEU A 123 -22.86 -8.61 9.27
CA LEU A 123 -23.63 -7.60 10.01
C LEU A 123 -22.99 -7.20 11.34
N LYS A 124 -22.38 -8.17 12.06
CA LYS A 124 -21.78 -7.98 13.38
C LYS A 124 -20.30 -7.64 13.33
N GLU A 125 -19.55 -8.28 12.43
CA GLU A 125 -18.09 -8.17 12.36
C GLU A 125 -17.64 -6.95 11.54
N ILE A 126 -18.44 -6.51 10.55
CA ILE A 126 -18.13 -5.31 9.75
C ILE A 126 -18.60 -4.07 10.52
N ASP A 127 -17.69 -3.52 11.31
CA ASP A 127 -17.81 -2.24 12.01
C ASP A 127 -17.17 -1.09 11.22
N GLU A 128 -17.12 0.11 11.82
CA GLU A 128 -16.54 1.31 11.21
C GLU A 128 -15.04 1.20 10.90
N SER A 129 -14.32 0.33 11.62
CA SER A 129 -12.88 0.13 11.44
C SER A 129 -12.57 -0.85 10.29
N HIS A 130 -13.54 -1.66 9.90
CA HIS A 130 -13.35 -2.67 8.87
C HIS A 130 -13.16 -2.03 7.47
N PRO A 131 -12.17 -2.47 6.66
CA PRO A 131 -11.88 -1.89 5.34
C PRO A 131 -13.03 -1.86 4.31
N ILE A 132 -14.09 -2.64 4.50
CA ILE A 132 -15.25 -2.70 3.59
C ILE A 132 -16.48 -2.00 4.17
N TYR A 133 -16.36 -1.28 5.29
CA TYR A 133 -17.48 -0.60 5.93
C TYR A 133 -18.24 0.33 4.96
N THR A 134 -17.50 1.11 4.17
CA THR A 134 -18.03 2.04 3.17
C THR A 134 -18.70 1.35 1.98
N MET A 135 -18.46 0.05 1.80
CA MET A 135 -18.95 -0.80 0.72
C MET A 135 -19.79 -1.99 1.23
N LYS A 136 -20.24 -1.95 2.49
CA LYS A 136 -20.98 -3.05 3.14
C LYS A 136 -22.29 -3.38 2.41
N TYR A 137 -22.95 -2.37 1.86
CA TYR A 137 -24.18 -2.49 1.10
C TYR A 137 -24.00 -1.78 -0.24
N LEU A 138 -23.70 -2.52 -1.30
CA LEU A 138 -23.62 -1.96 -2.65
C LEU A 138 -24.79 -2.45 -3.49
N THR A 139 -25.36 -1.55 -4.28
CA THR A 139 -26.40 -1.91 -5.25
C THR A 139 -26.02 -1.40 -6.64
N ASP A 140 -26.00 -2.32 -7.59
CA ASP A 140 -25.91 -2.02 -9.02
C ASP A 140 -24.68 -1.17 -9.41
N LYS A 141 -23.57 -1.30 -8.67
CA LYS A 141 -22.31 -0.60 -8.95
C LYS A 141 -21.70 -1.14 -10.25
N PRO A 142 -21.49 -0.30 -11.29
CA PRO A 142 -20.84 -0.72 -12.52
C PRO A 142 -19.44 -1.27 -12.23
N VAL A 143 -19.10 -2.38 -12.87
CA VAL A 143 -17.80 -3.03 -12.70
C VAL A 143 -16.63 -2.10 -13.05
N ARG A 144 -16.79 -1.28 -14.09
CA ARG A 144 -15.81 -0.26 -14.51
C ARG A 144 -15.54 0.84 -13.48
N ASP A 145 -16.44 1.04 -12.52
CA ASP A 145 -16.31 2.06 -11.47
C ASP A 145 -15.59 1.48 -10.23
N LEU A 146 -15.19 0.21 -10.26
CA LEU A 146 -14.32 -0.38 -9.25
C LEU A 146 -12.90 0.13 -9.48
N VAL A 147 -12.30 0.66 -8.42
CA VAL A 147 -10.97 1.27 -8.49
C VAL A 147 -9.99 0.58 -7.54
N ALA A 148 -8.72 0.55 -7.95
CA ALA A 148 -7.58 0.08 -7.16
C ALA A 148 -7.82 -1.33 -6.55
N ASP A 149 -7.81 -1.41 -5.22
CA ASP A 149 -7.89 -2.62 -4.41
C ASP A 149 -9.31 -2.90 -3.87
N GLN A 150 -10.32 -2.13 -4.29
CA GLN A 150 -11.71 -2.28 -3.80
C GLN A 150 -12.25 -3.70 -4.01
N TYR A 151 -12.07 -4.25 -5.21
CA TYR A 151 -12.57 -5.59 -5.52
C TYR A 151 -11.82 -6.67 -4.74
N LEU A 152 -10.51 -6.49 -4.49
CA LEU A 152 -9.74 -7.42 -3.66
C LEU A 152 -10.24 -7.42 -2.21
N LYS A 153 -10.53 -6.24 -1.63
CA LYS A 153 -11.14 -6.12 -0.29
C LYS A 153 -12.49 -6.84 -0.20
N LEU A 154 -13.34 -6.66 -1.23
CA LEU A 154 -14.62 -7.36 -1.31
C LEU A 154 -14.44 -8.88 -1.46
N HIS A 155 -13.49 -9.31 -2.28
CA HIS A 155 -13.21 -10.73 -2.48
C HIS A 155 -12.75 -11.41 -1.18
N ILE A 156 -11.82 -10.79 -0.43
CA ILE A 156 -11.37 -11.30 0.88
C ILE A 156 -12.56 -11.42 1.84
N ALA A 157 -13.42 -10.40 1.91
CA ALA A 157 -14.60 -10.45 2.76
C ALA A 157 -15.65 -11.50 2.31
N GLU A 158 -15.72 -11.82 1.01
CA GLU A 158 -16.54 -12.92 0.48
C GLU A 158 -15.95 -14.29 0.88
N GLU A 159 -14.63 -14.46 0.82
CA GLU A 159 -13.93 -15.67 1.29
C GLU A 159 -14.11 -15.90 2.80
N ASP A 160 -14.05 -14.83 3.60
CA ASP A 160 -14.32 -14.85 5.04
C ASP A 160 -15.81 -15.05 5.39
N ARG A 161 -16.68 -15.11 4.35
CA ARG A 161 -18.14 -15.29 4.45
C ARG A 161 -18.85 -14.15 5.18
N LEU A 162 -18.28 -12.95 5.13
CA LEU A 162 -18.87 -11.75 5.71
C LEU A 162 -19.88 -11.11 4.75
N ILE A 163 -19.65 -11.22 3.44
CA ILE A 163 -20.51 -10.67 2.39
C ILE A 163 -20.80 -11.70 1.30
N VAL A 164 -21.80 -11.39 0.46
CA VAL A 164 -22.12 -12.12 -0.77
C VAL A 164 -22.10 -11.13 -1.93
N ILE A 165 -21.32 -11.43 -2.97
CA ILE A 165 -21.21 -10.62 -4.18
C ILE A 165 -22.06 -11.25 -5.29
N SER A 166 -23.15 -10.56 -5.66
CA SER A 166 -24.01 -10.92 -6.78
C SER A 166 -23.75 -10.01 -7.98
N VAL A 167 -23.62 -10.59 -9.18
CA VAL A 167 -23.60 -9.82 -10.43
C VAL A 167 -25.04 -9.70 -10.93
N CYS A 168 -25.46 -8.49 -11.29
CA CYS A 168 -26.82 -8.23 -11.77
C CYS A 168 -27.09 -9.01 -13.07
N GLU A 169 -28.16 -9.81 -13.09
CA GLU A 169 -28.54 -10.63 -14.23
C GLU A 169 -29.21 -9.81 -15.35
N ASP A 170 -29.78 -8.66 -15.00
CA ASP A 170 -30.54 -7.81 -15.90
C ASP A 170 -29.65 -6.75 -16.56
N LEU A 171 -28.94 -7.17 -17.61
CA LEU A 171 -28.17 -6.27 -18.45
C LEU A 171 -29.12 -5.34 -19.22
N LYS A 172 -28.89 -4.02 -19.12
CA LYS A 172 -29.64 -3.03 -19.92
C LYS A 172 -29.23 -3.10 -21.38
N GLY A 173 -30.22 -3.18 -22.27
CA GLY A 173 -30.10 -3.05 -23.71
C GLY A 173 -29.79 -1.62 -24.17
N LEU A 174 -29.57 -1.42 -25.46
CA LEU A 174 -29.37 -0.10 -26.07
C LEU A 174 -30.63 0.78 -26.02
N THR A 175 -31.81 0.17 -26.02
CA THR A 175 -33.11 0.86 -26.15
C THR A 175 -33.89 0.99 -24.83
N SER A 176 -33.21 0.84 -23.68
CA SER A 176 -33.78 0.79 -22.33
C SER A 176 -34.62 -0.46 -21.99
N THR A 177 -34.75 -1.42 -22.91
CA THR A 177 -35.25 -2.78 -22.65
C THR A 177 -34.15 -3.68 -22.07
N LEU A 178 -34.50 -4.89 -21.62
CA LEU A 178 -33.51 -5.88 -21.20
C LEU A 178 -32.72 -6.36 -22.43
N TYR A 179 -31.40 -6.49 -22.30
CA TYR A 179 -30.53 -7.01 -23.38
C TYR A 179 -31.00 -8.37 -23.88
N MET A 180 -31.53 -9.20 -22.97
CA MET A 180 -32.13 -10.49 -23.32
C MET A 180 -33.26 -10.37 -24.36
N ASP A 181 -34.07 -9.32 -24.29
CA ASP A 181 -35.19 -9.11 -25.20
C ASP A 181 -34.70 -8.61 -26.56
N GLU A 182 -33.67 -7.75 -26.60
CA GLU A 182 -33.01 -7.33 -27.84
C GLU A 182 -32.42 -8.54 -28.58
N VAL A 183 -31.74 -9.44 -27.85
CA VAL A 183 -31.16 -10.64 -28.45
C VAL A 183 -32.22 -11.63 -28.93
N LYS A 184 -33.35 -11.76 -28.22
CA LYS A 184 -34.50 -12.56 -28.67
C LYS A 184 -35.06 -12.02 -29.98
N GLN A 185 -35.20 -10.70 -30.12
CA GLN A 185 -35.68 -10.06 -31.34
C GLN A 185 -34.79 -10.33 -32.56
N LEU A 186 -33.47 -10.46 -32.38
CA LEU A 186 -32.54 -10.78 -33.46
C LEU A 186 -32.70 -12.21 -34.04
N TYR A 187 -33.46 -13.07 -33.35
CA TYR A 187 -33.79 -14.44 -33.77
C TYR A 187 -35.27 -14.60 -34.19
N TYR A 188 -36.05 -13.51 -34.21
CA TYR A 188 -37.46 -13.52 -34.60
C TYR A 188 -37.66 -13.27 -36.08
N ARG A 189 -38.71 -13.87 -36.64
CA ARG A 189 -39.27 -13.49 -37.93
C ARG A 189 -40.52 -12.65 -37.70
N ASP A 190 -40.60 -11.48 -38.35
CA ASP A 190 -41.70 -10.52 -38.19
C ASP A 190 -42.92 -10.91 -39.05
N GLU A 191 -43.63 -11.95 -38.65
CA GLU A 191 -44.88 -12.39 -39.27
C GLU A 191 -45.92 -12.83 -38.23
N PHE A 192 -47.20 -12.50 -38.47
CA PHE A 192 -48.31 -12.78 -37.56
C PHE A 192 -48.94 -14.17 -37.72
N SER A 193 -48.35 -15.06 -38.52
CA SER A 193 -48.86 -16.43 -38.69
C SER A 193 -48.72 -17.22 -37.39
N LYS A 194 -49.74 -18.01 -37.04
CA LYS A 194 -49.75 -18.85 -35.83
C LYS A 194 -48.49 -19.74 -35.75
N TYR A 195 -48.09 -20.35 -36.87
CA TYR A 195 -46.89 -21.19 -36.91
C TYR A 195 -45.61 -20.40 -36.64
N VAL A 196 -45.51 -19.18 -37.16
CA VAL A 196 -44.34 -18.31 -36.93
C VAL A 196 -44.25 -17.90 -35.47
N GLN A 197 -45.38 -17.59 -34.84
CA GLN A 197 -45.44 -17.27 -33.41
C GLN A 197 -45.03 -18.46 -32.54
N ASP A 198 -45.51 -19.68 -32.86
CA ASP A 198 -45.13 -20.90 -32.15
C ASP A 198 -43.62 -21.18 -32.27
N TRP A 199 -43.05 -20.99 -33.46
CA TRP A 199 -41.60 -21.11 -33.68
C TRP A 199 -40.80 -20.00 -32.99
N ASN A 200 -41.24 -18.74 -33.03
CA ASN A 200 -40.61 -17.63 -32.34
C ASN A 200 -40.58 -17.84 -30.81
N ALA A 201 -41.62 -18.44 -30.24
CA ALA A 201 -41.65 -18.79 -28.81
C ALA A 201 -40.61 -19.86 -28.46
N VAL A 202 -40.49 -20.91 -29.28
CA VAL A 202 -39.47 -21.97 -29.14
C VAL A 202 -38.05 -21.40 -29.31
N ARG A 203 -37.86 -20.52 -30.29
CA ARG A 203 -36.63 -19.79 -30.59
C ARG A 203 -36.19 -18.89 -29.42
N ALA A 204 -37.13 -18.15 -28.82
CA ALA A 204 -36.85 -17.31 -27.65
C ALA A 204 -36.35 -18.13 -26.45
N ASP A 205 -36.98 -19.30 -26.21
CA ASP A 205 -36.61 -20.21 -25.12
C ASP A 205 -35.21 -20.82 -25.33
N VAL A 206 -34.83 -21.11 -26.58
CA VAL A 206 -33.48 -21.56 -26.94
C VAL A 206 -32.44 -20.48 -26.66
N VAL A 207 -32.68 -19.25 -27.11
CA VAL A 207 -31.78 -18.12 -26.87
C VAL A 207 -31.63 -17.84 -25.37
N GLU A 208 -32.74 -17.86 -24.63
CA GLU A 208 -32.72 -17.65 -23.18
C GLU A 208 -31.98 -18.77 -22.45
N THR A 209 -32.18 -20.02 -22.85
CA THR A 209 -31.46 -21.18 -22.29
C THR A 209 -29.96 -21.10 -22.58
N ALA A 210 -29.58 -20.78 -23.83
CA ALA A 210 -28.18 -20.63 -24.22
C ALA A 210 -27.48 -19.53 -23.43
N LEU A 211 -28.10 -18.35 -23.29
CA LEU A 211 -27.50 -17.22 -22.59
C LEU A 211 -27.51 -17.40 -21.07
N LYS A 212 -28.68 -17.61 -20.45
CA LYS A 212 -28.82 -17.64 -18.98
C LYS A 212 -28.21 -18.87 -18.33
N ARG A 213 -28.36 -20.06 -18.93
CA ARG A 213 -27.95 -21.32 -18.29
C ARG A 213 -26.55 -21.78 -18.72
N MET A 214 -26.06 -21.38 -19.88
CA MET A 214 -24.77 -21.85 -20.41
C MET A 214 -23.73 -20.74 -20.45
N ILE A 215 -23.96 -19.65 -21.18
CA ILE A 215 -22.94 -18.61 -21.43
C ILE A 215 -22.69 -17.74 -20.18
N LEU A 216 -23.73 -17.11 -19.62
CA LEU A 216 -23.58 -16.12 -18.54
C LEU A 216 -22.91 -16.68 -17.29
N PRO A 217 -23.22 -17.90 -16.78
CA PRO A 217 -22.56 -18.45 -15.61
C PRO A 217 -21.04 -18.64 -15.78
N GLU A 218 -20.59 -19.00 -16.99
CA GLU A 218 -19.15 -19.12 -17.30
C GLU A 218 -18.50 -17.73 -17.41
N LEU A 219 -19.17 -16.78 -18.09
CA LEU A 219 -18.66 -15.42 -18.23
C LEU A 219 -18.65 -14.65 -16.91
N TYR A 220 -19.57 -14.90 -15.98
CA TYR A 220 -19.52 -14.31 -14.64
C TYR A 220 -18.30 -14.79 -13.86
N LYS A 221 -17.94 -16.08 -13.98
CA LYS A 221 -16.68 -16.59 -13.39
C LYS A 221 -15.47 -15.95 -14.05
N GLU A 222 -15.46 -15.83 -15.38
CA GLU A 222 -14.40 -15.14 -16.12
C GLU A 222 -14.25 -13.68 -15.65
N LEU A 223 -15.37 -12.96 -15.52
CA LEU A 223 -15.42 -11.58 -15.05
C LEU A 223 -14.87 -11.45 -13.62
N LYS A 224 -15.33 -12.29 -12.68
CA LYS A 224 -14.85 -12.28 -11.30
C LYS A 224 -13.33 -12.51 -11.23
N THR A 225 -12.80 -13.45 -12.02
CA THR A 225 -11.36 -13.71 -12.10
C THR A 225 -10.61 -12.52 -12.70
N ALA A 226 -11.11 -11.93 -13.78
CA ALA A 226 -10.48 -10.78 -14.41
C ALA A 226 -10.38 -9.58 -13.45
N LEU A 227 -11.45 -9.30 -12.70
CA LEU A 227 -11.46 -8.23 -11.69
C LEU A 227 -10.51 -8.51 -10.54
N LEU A 228 -10.37 -9.78 -10.14
CA LEU A 228 -9.41 -10.17 -9.13
C LEU A 228 -7.97 -9.93 -9.61
N THR A 229 -7.66 -10.31 -10.85
CA THR A 229 -6.34 -10.08 -11.45
C THR A 229 -6.03 -8.59 -11.55
N GLU A 230 -6.97 -7.77 -12.04
CA GLU A 230 -6.79 -6.31 -12.13
C GLU A 230 -6.56 -5.67 -10.76
N ALA A 231 -7.33 -6.08 -9.74
CA ALA A 231 -7.15 -5.58 -8.39
C ALA A 231 -5.78 -5.98 -7.79
N LYS A 232 -5.33 -7.22 -8.02
CA LYS A 232 -3.99 -7.69 -7.62
C LYS A 232 -2.87 -6.92 -8.33
N GLU A 233 -2.99 -6.70 -9.64
CA GLU A 233 -2.04 -5.89 -10.41
C GLU A 233 -1.94 -4.46 -9.88
N ASN A 234 -3.06 -3.86 -9.45
CA ASN A 234 -3.05 -2.52 -8.85
C ASN A 234 -2.33 -2.50 -7.50
N VAL A 235 -2.49 -3.54 -6.67
CA VAL A 235 -1.73 -3.69 -5.43
C VAL A 235 -0.24 -3.82 -5.72
N LEU A 236 0.15 -4.66 -6.69
CA LEU A 236 1.54 -4.81 -7.11
C LEU A 236 2.16 -3.49 -7.57
N LYS A 237 1.43 -2.71 -8.38
CA LYS A 237 1.88 -1.37 -8.82
C LYS A 237 2.09 -0.42 -7.65
N ARG A 238 1.23 -0.45 -6.63
CA ARG A 238 1.40 0.35 -5.41
C ARG A 238 2.60 -0.11 -4.59
N CYS A 239 2.84 -1.41 -4.49
CA CYS A 239 4.04 -1.93 -3.84
C CYS A 239 5.32 -1.46 -4.55
N ALA A 240 5.34 -1.54 -5.88
CA ALA A 240 6.43 -1.04 -6.72
C ALA A 240 6.66 0.46 -6.49
N GLY A 241 5.58 1.25 -6.51
CA GLY A 241 5.63 2.69 -6.29
C GLY A 241 6.21 3.06 -4.93
N LYS A 242 5.85 2.32 -3.86
CA LYS A 242 6.40 2.57 -2.53
C LYS A 242 7.88 2.23 -2.44
N LEU A 243 8.33 1.15 -3.08
CA LEU A 243 9.76 0.85 -3.17
C LEU A 243 10.49 1.94 -3.97
N TYR A 244 9.97 2.32 -5.14
CA TYR A 244 10.51 3.42 -5.95
C TYR A 244 10.69 4.69 -5.11
N ASP A 245 9.71 5.07 -4.30
CA ASP A 245 9.79 6.25 -3.44
C ASP A 245 10.94 6.18 -2.41
N TRP A 246 11.33 4.97 -1.99
CA TRP A 246 12.46 4.76 -1.08
C TRP A 246 13.82 4.79 -1.77
N ILE A 247 13.95 4.17 -2.95
CA ILE A 247 15.23 4.00 -3.65
C ILE A 247 15.52 5.09 -4.70
N LYS A 248 14.55 5.97 -5.00
CA LYS A 248 14.75 7.14 -5.89
C LYS A 248 15.58 8.25 -5.27
N VAL A 249 15.91 8.16 -3.98
CA VAL A 249 16.61 9.19 -3.22
C VAL A 249 18.12 9.01 -3.40
N ALA A 250 18.81 10.09 -3.73
CA ALA A 250 20.26 10.15 -3.87
C ALA A 250 20.96 10.14 -2.50
N PRO A 251 22.24 9.77 -2.44
CA PRO A 251 23.11 9.98 -1.29
C PRO A 251 22.99 11.39 -0.72
N VAL A 252 23.08 11.51 0.60
CA VAL A 252 23.08 12.83 1.25
C VAL A 252 24.31 13.62 0.80
N SER A 253 24.09 14.80 0.23
CA SER A 253 25.13 15.78 -0.03
C SER A 253 25.30 16.70 1.17
N VAL A 254 26.54 16.92 1.59
CA VAL A 254 26.89 17.88 2.64
C VAL A 254 27.93 18.84 2.08
N ASP A 255 27.63 20.13 2.13
CA ASP A 255 28.57 21.18 1.78
C ASP A 255 29.33 21.56 3.05
N ILE A 256 30.55 21.04 3.21
CA ILE A 256 31.46 21.41 4.30
C ILE A 256 32.64 22.13 3.66
N ASP A 257 32.73 23.44 3.85
CA ASP A 257 33.76 24.32 3.28
C ASP A 257 35.12 24.21 4.01
N ASP A 258 35.41 23.09 4.67
CA ASP A 258 36.54 22.95 5.60
C ASP A 258 37.51 21.82 5.17
N GLU A 259 38.69 22.22 4.69
CA GLU A 259 39.72 21.31 4.15
C GLU A 259 40.21 20.28 5.17
N GLU A 260 40.09 20.55 6.48
CA GLU A 260 40.49 19.59 7.53
C GLU A 260 39.44 18.47 7.75
N TRP A 261 38.21 18.69 7.27
CA TRP A 261 37.09 17.76 7.34
C TRP A 261 36.89 16.98 6.04
N THR A 262 37.37 17.57 4.94
CA THR A 262 37.37 16.98 3.61
C THR A 262 38.74 16.35 3.37
N ASN A 263 38.90 15.05 3.68
CA ASN A 263 40.14 14.36 3.37
C ASN A 263 40.13 13.98 1.87
N PRO A 264 41.00 14.55 1.01
CA PRO A 264 40.97 14.30 -0.44
C PRO A 264 41.29 12.84 -0.80
N GLU A 265 41.96 12.11 0.10
CA GLU A 265 42.31 10.69 -0.07
C GLU A 265 41.13 9.73 0.19
N GLU A 266 40.07 10.17 0.91
CA GLU A 266 38.94 9.31 1.31
C GLU A 266 37.86 9.12 0.23
N GLY A 267 38.04 9.73 -0.96
CA GLY A 267 37.00 9.79 -1.98
C GLY A 267 35.82 10.68 -1.52
N GLY A 268 35.08 11.26 -2.46
CA GLY A 268 34.04 12.27 -2.16
C GLY A 268 32.78 11.75 -1.45
N GLY A 269 32.87 10.79 -0.53
CA GLY A 269 31.75 10.22 0.20
C GLY A 269 31.58 10.75 1.63
N VAL A 270 30.46 10.40 2.25
CA VAL A 270 30.00 11.03 3.51
C VAL A 270 30.13 10.05 4.69
N ARG A 271 30.88 10.43 5.73
CA ARG A 271 30.90 9.76 7.03
C ARG A 271 29.59 10.01 7.77
N VAL A 272 28.88 8.93 8.12
CA VAL A 272 27.56 9.04 8.79
C VAL A 272 27.60 8.32 10.13
N MET A 273 27.15 8.98 11.19
CA MET A 273 26.95 8.35 12.49
C MET A 273 25.49 7.96 12.67
N GLY A 274 25.20 6.67 12.80
CA GLY A 274 23.87 6.17 13.13
C GLY A 274 23.69 6.00 14.63
N VAL A 275 22.53 6.38 15.17
CA VAL A 275 22.14 6.21 16.57
C VAL A 275 20.84 5.41 16.63
N ALA A 276 20.91 4.21 17.20
CA ALA A 276 19.75 3.35 17.40
C ALA A 276 19.44 3.16 18.88
N TYR A 277 18.15 3.18 19.20
CA TYR A 277 17.63 2.91 20.53
C TYR A 277 16.31 2.14 20.44
N GLU A 278 15.88 1.62 21.58
CA GLU A 278 14.58 1.00 21.80
C GLU A 278 13.91 1.71 22.98
N PRO A 279 12.59 1.96 23.01
CA PRO A 279 11.91 2.73 24.07
C PRO A 279 11.79 1.96 25.39
N ASP A 280 12.87 1.30 25.81
CA ASP A 280 13.05 0.63 27.08
C ASP A 280 14.25 1.23 27.81
N LEU A 281 14.04 1.70 29.04
CA LEU A 281 15.07 2.27 29.90
C LEU A 281 16.12 1.24 30.35
N GLY A 282 15.81 -0.07 30.27
CA GLY A 282 16.76 -1.15 30.57
C GLY A 282 17.72 -1.47 29.42
N GLN A 283 17.37 -1.07 28.20
CA GLN A 283 18.11 -1.35 26.97
C GLN A 283 19.09 -0.19 26.68
N ALA A 284 20.35 -0.51 26.41
CA ALA A 284 21.33 0.50 26.03
C ALA A 284 21.15 0.92 24.57
N ALA A 285 21.22 2.22 24.29
CA ALA A 285 21.34 2.75 22.94
C ALA A 285 22.76 2.54 22.40
N PHE A 286 22.90 2.55 21.07
CA PHE A 286 24.19 2.42 20.40
C PHE A 286 24.34 3.50 19.34
N ALA A 287 25.55 4.07 19.25
CA ALA A 287 25.97 4.92 18.14
C ALA A 287 27.08 4.20 17.36
N GLY A 288 27.00 4.19 16.03
CA GLY A 288 28.01 3.60 15.15
C GLY A 288 28.38 4.56 14.04
N LEU A 289 29.67 4.71 13.77
CA LEU A 289 30.18 5.55 12.68
C LEU A 289 30.50 4.69 11.46
N CYS A 290 29.91 5.04 10.32
CA CYS A 290 30.23 4.48 9.02
C CYS A 290 31.19 5.39 8.25
N ALA A 291 32.27 4.82 7.73
CA ALA A 291 33.16 5.45 6.76
C ALA A 291 32.44 5.64 5.40
N PRO A 292 33.01 6.41 4.45
CA PRO A 292 32.40 6.64 3.14
C PRO A 292 32.08 5.36 2.33
N ASP A 293 32.85 4.29 2.56
CA ASP A 293 32.63 2.96 1.99
C ASP A 293 31.52 2.16 2.71
N GLY A 294 30.93 2.70 3.77
CA GLY A 294 29.91 2.04 4.57
C GLY A 294 30.47 1.00 5.55
N GLU A 295 31.78 0.87 5.73
CA GLU A 295 32.34 0.05 6.81
C GLU A 295 32.16 0.74 8.17
N CYS A 296 31.88 -0.04 9.21
CA CYS A 296 31.75 0.49 10.57
C CYS A 296 33.14 0.69 11.18
N VAL A 297 33.55 1.94 11.38
CA VAL A 297 34.87 2.28 11.92
C VAL A 297 34.91 2.13 13.43
N GLU A 298 33.94 2.72 14.13
CA GLU A 298 33.88 2.70 15.59
C GLU A 298 32.44 2.83 16.10
N PHE A 299 32.21 2.38 17.33
CA PHE A 299 30.90 2.43 17.96
C PHE A 299 30.97 2.78 19.45
N LEU A 300 29.86 3.29 19.97
CA LEU A 300 29.70 3.73 21.35
C LEU A 300 28.41 3.13 21.94
N ARG A 301 28.51 2.61 23.17
CA ARG A 301 27.37 2.10 23.94
C ARG A 301 26.89 3.14 24.94
N LEU A 302 25.59 3.42 24.95
CA LEU A 302 24.95 4.51 25.69
C LEU A 302 23.78 3.97 26.55
N PRO A 303 24.05 3.47 27.76
CA PRO A 303 23.06 2.81 28.59
C PRO A 303 21.96 3.73 29.16
N ASN A 304 22.21 5.04 29.25
CA ASN A 304 21.35 6.01 29.92
C ASN A 304 20.85 7.12 28.98
N LEU A 305 20.98 6.94 27.66
CA LEU A 305 20.57 7.94 26.67
C LEU A 305 19.08 8.31 26.75
N LEU A 306 18.21 7.38 27.14
CA LEU A 306 16.77 7.64 27.22
C LEU A 306 16.32 8.32 28.51
N ARG A 307 17.22 8.50 29.49
CA ARG A 307 16.90 9.22 30.71
C ARG A 307 16.73 10.71 30.43
N ARG A 308 15.89 11.36 31.25
CA ARG A 308 15.60 12.79 31.10
C ARG A 308 16.72 13.64 31.68
N ARG A 309 17.17 14.64 30.91
CA ARG A 309 18.14 15.64 31.36
C ARG A 309 17.69 16.41 32.60
N MET A 310 16.39 16.70 32.69
CA MET A 310 15.74 17.39 33.82
C MET A 310 14.92 16.40 34.67
N SER A 311 15.53 15.27 35.06
CA SER A 311 14.90 14.37 36.03
C SER A 311 14.94 14.99 37.43
N ASN A 312 13.91 14.70 38.25
CA ASN A 312 13.88 15.12 39.66
C ASN A 312 14.88 14.34 40.52
N TRP A 313 15.37 13.20 40.02
CA TRP A 313 16.35 12.37 40.70
C TRP A 313 17.77 12.67 40.21
N GLU A 314 18.62 13.15 41.11
CA GLU A 314 19.98 13.62 40.80
C GLU A 314 20.86 12.51 40.19
N ASN A 315 20.74 11.28 40.66
CA ASN A 315 21.47 10.13 40.12
C ASN A 315 21.17 9.89 38.63
N GLU A 316 19.92 10.05 38.20
CA GLU A 316 19.56 9.84 36.78
C GLU A 316 20.14 10.92 35.88
N LYS A 317 20.16 12.15 36.39
CA LYS A 317 20.73 13.29 35.69
C LYS A 317 22.23 13.08 35.45
N LEU A 318 22.98 12.69 36.48
CA LEU A 318 24.41 12.41 36.39
C LEU A 318 24.72 11.30 35.38
N LEU A 319 23.92 10.23 35.38
CA LEU A 319 24.09 9.12 34.43
C LEU A 319 23.85 9.55 32.98
N LYS A 320 22.84 10.39 32.72
CA LYS A 320 22.57 10.94 31.38
C LYS A 320 23.67 11.91 30.94
N GLU A 321 24.14 12.78 31.84
CA GLU A 321 25.24 13.71 31.56
C GLU A 321 26.54 12.98 31.19
N SER A 322 26.85 11.86 31.85
CA SER A 322 27.97 10.99 31.48
C SER A 322 27.88 10.50 30.03
N ASP A 323 26.71 10.02 29.61
CA ASP A 323 26.50 9.54 28.24
C ASP A 323 26.57 10.67 27.20
N LEU A 324 26.06 11.86 27.53
CA LEU A 324 26.17 13.04 26.67
C LEU A 324 27.62 13.53 26.52
N LEU A 325 28.43 13.45 27.58
CA LEU A 325 29.87 13.74 27.52
C LEU A 325 30.62 12.72 26.65
N ALA A 326 30.27 11.43 26.78
CA ALA A 326 30.84 10.38 25.92
C ALA A 326 30.48 10.62 24.44
N LEU A 327 29.23 11.00 24.15
CA LEU A 327 28.79 11.39 22.81
C LEU A 327 29.55 12.60 22.27
N ARG A 328 29.72 13.65 23.09
CA ARG A 328 30.48 14.85 22.71
C ARG A 328 31.91 14.49 22.30
N ASN A 329 32.60 13.70 23.11
CA ASN A 329 33.97 13.27 22.83
C ASN A 329 34.05 12.39 21.56
N PHE A 330 33.05 11.53 21.35
CA PHE A 330 32.97 10.68 20.17
C PHE A 330 32.75 11.50 18.88
N ILE A 331 31.81 12.44 18.90
CA ILE A 331 31.53 13.34 17.76
C ILE A 331 32.77 14.19 17.44
N ASN A 332 33.44 14.73 18.46
CA ASN A 332 34.63 15.55 18.26
C ASN A 332 35.80 14.75 17.65
N SER A 333 36.05 13.55 18.18
CA SER A 333 37.16 12.72 17.70
C SER A 333 36.94 12.10 16.31
N LYS A 334 35.69 11.82 15.95
CA LYS A 334 35.35 11.07 14.73
C LYS A 334 34.80 11.92 13.59
N LYS A 335 34.48 13.19 13.86
CA LYS A 335 34.09 14.18 12.85
C LYS A 335 33.05 13.62 11.84
N PRO A 336 31.87 13.16 12.28
CA PRO A 336 30.81 12.72 11.36
C PRO A 336 30.27 13.90 10.55
N HIS A 337 29.97 13.70 9.27
CA HIS A 337 29.39 14.74 8.42
C HIS A 337 27.87 14.86 8.63
N VAL A 338 27.21 13.75 8.96
CA VAL A 338 25.76 13.69 9.23
C VAL A 338 25.49 12.68 10.34
N ILE A 339 24.47 12.93 11.15
CA ILE A 339 24.03 12.03 12.21
C ILE A 339 22.60 11.56 11.93
N ALA A 340 22.40 10.25 11.88
CA ALA A 340 21.10 9.61 11.68
C ALA A 340 20.56 9.05 13.00
N VAL A 341 19.39 9.49 13.45
CA VAL A 341 18.73 9.00 14.67
C VAL A 341 17.55 8.10 14.29
N SER A 342 17.43 6.93 14.94
CA SER A 342 16.33 6.01 14.69
C SER A 342 14.96 6.60 15.05
N GLY A 343 14.05 6.65 14.09
CA GLY A 343 12.67 7.08 14.25
C GLY A 343 11.76 6.02 14.89
N GLU A 344 12.12 5.52 16.07
CA GLU A 344 11.35 4.47 16.75
C GLU A 344 10.14 5.02 17.51
N SER A 345 10.34 6.08 18.29
CA SER A 345 9.32 6.68 19.15
C SER A 345 9.57 8.17 19.35
N ARG A 346 8.70 8.84 20.12
CA ARG A 346 8.80 10.27 20.42
C ARG A 346 10.14 10.66 21.07
N GLU A 347 10.79 9.74 21.77
CA GLU A 347 12.12 9.91 22.35
C GLU A 347 13.19 10.29 21.33
N ALA A 348 13.00 9.98 20.03
CA ALA A 348 13.89 10.42 18.95
C ALA A 348 14.04 11.95 18.91
N ILE A 349 12.96 12.70 19.14
CA ILE A 349 12.98 14.18 19.16
C ILE A 349 13.81 14.69 20.34
N MET A 350 13.80 13.97 21.47
CA MET A 350 14.64 14.31 22.62
C MET A 350 16.12 14.07 22.29
N ILE A 351 16.43 12.92 21.69
CA ILE A 351 17.80 12.56 21.31
C ILE A 351 18.34 13.53 20.25
N GLN A 352 17.54 13.89 19.24
CA GLN A 352 17.89 14.87 18.23
C GLN A 352 18.26 16.22 18.87
N LYS A 353 17.41 16.74 19.77
CA LYS A 353 17.69 18.00 20.49
C LYS A 353 18.92 17.93 21.38
N ASP A 354 19.17 16.79 22.02
CA ASP A 354 20.37 16.59 22.82
C ASP A 354 21.63 16.62 21.94
N LEU A 355 21.60 15.99 20.75
CA LEU A 355 22.70 15.99 19.78
C LEU A 355 22.92 17.36 19.15
N GLU A 356 21.86 18.06 18.71
CA GLU A 356 21.93 19.44 18.23
C GLU A 356 22.54 20.37 19.29
N GLY A 357 22.16 20.16 20.57
CA GLY A 357 22.74 20.88 21.69
C GLY A 357 24.24 20.62 21.86
N ILE A 358 24.70 19.38 21.67
CA ILE A 358 26.13 19.02 21.70
C ILE A 358 26.89 19.66 20.55
N ILE A 359 26.36 19.58 19.32
CA ILE A 359 26.98 20.15 18.11
C ILE A 359 27.12 21.66 18.25
N LYS A 360 26.08 22.33 18.74
CA LYS A 360 26.13 23.78 19.00
C LYS A 360 27.21 24.15 20.02
N GLN A 361 27.34 23.37 21.10
CA GLN A 361 28.40 23.58 22.09
C GLN A 361 29.79 23.35 21.50
N LEU A 362 29.97 22.33 20.66
CA LEU A 362 31.23 22.08 19.96
C LEU A 362 31.57 23.19 18.95
N GLY A 363 30.55 23.75 18.27
CA GLY A 363 30.73 24.90 17.39
C GLY A 363 31.21 26.16 18.13
N GLU A 364 30.72 26.38 19.37
CA GLU A 364 31.13 27.49 20.22
C GLU A 364 32.53 27.28 20.86
N ASP A 365 32.86 26.05 21.25
CA ASP A 365 34.09 25.72 21.98
C ASP A 365 35.30 25.43 21.06
N GLU A 366 35.08 24.80 19.89
CA GLU A 366 36.12 24.17 19.07
C GLU A 366 36.00 24.47 17.55
N GLU A 367 35.23 25.49 17.15
CA GLU A 367 35.00 25.86 15.73
C GLU A 367 34.47 24.70 14.86
N PHE A 368 33.69 23.80 15.47
CA PHE A 368 33.13 22.63 14.81
C PHE A 368 32.07 23.01 13.75
N PRO A 369 32.06 22.41 12.54
CA PRO A 369 31.12 22.74 11.48
C PRO A 369 29.68 22.33 11.82
N GLU A 370 28.71 22.93 11.14
CA GLU A 370 27.29 22.62 11.33
C GLU A 370 26.96 21.23 10.80
N VAL A 371 26.85 20.24 11.69
CA VAL A 371 26.47 18.86 11.36
C VAL A 371 24.95 18.69 11.50
N LYS A 372 24.31 18.18 10.44
CA LYS A 372 22.87 17.91 10.43
C LYS A 372 22.53 16.64 11.22
N VAL A 373 21.46 16.70 12.01
CA VAL A 373 20.91 15.56 12.76
C VAL A 373 19.53 15.21 12.20
N GLU A 374 19.45 14.09 11.49
CA GLU A 374 18.24 13.64 10.80
C GLU A 374 17.59 12.46 11.52
N ILE A 375 16.25 12.49 11.63
CA ILE A 375 15.49 11.34 12.11
C ILE A 375 15.15 10.47 10.89
N VAL A 376 15.61 9.21 10.91
CA VAL A 376 15.48 8.28 9.80
C VAL A 376 14.58 7.12 10.20
N ASP A 377 13.71 6.71 9.28
CA ASP A 377 12.86 5.54 9.47
C ASP A 377 13.71 4.28 9.70
N ASN A 378 13.30 3.47 10.67
CA ASN A 378 14.06 2.34 11.16
C ASN A 378 13.42 0.98 10.86
N GLU A 379 12.27 0.93 10.16
CA GLU A 379 11.61 -0.33 9.80
C GLU A 379 12.55 -1.26 9.02
N PHE A 380 13.22 -0.71 8.00
CA PHE A 380 14.21 -1.45 7.23
C PHE A 380 15.37 -1.94 8.11
N SER A 381 15.96 -1.04 8.89
CA SER A 381 17.14 -1.33 9.70
C SER A 381 16.87 -2.36 10.78
N LYS A 382 15.64 -2.44 11.30
CA LYS A 382 15.18 -3.50 12.21
C LYS A 382 15.16 -4.86 11.51
N ILE A 383 14.67 -4.92 10.27
CA ILE A 383 14.63 -6.17 9.50
C ILE A 383 16.06 -6.60 9.19
N TYR A 384 16.89 -5.70 8.67
CA TYR A 384 18.31 -5.98 8.40
C TYR A 384 19.07 -6.45 9.65
N ALA A 385 18.88 -5.79 10.79
CA ALA A 385 19.57 -6.17 12.02
C ALA A 385 19.25 -7.60 12.49
N ASN A 386 18.05 -8.11 12.19
CA ASN A 386 17.60 -9.47 12.51
C ASN A 386 17.79 -10.46 11.34
N SER A 387 18.30 -10.00 10.20
CA SER A 387 18.41 -10.79 8.98
C SER A 387 19.65 -11.69 9.00
N LEU A 388 19.64 -12.76 8.20
CA LEU A 388 20.80 -13.65 8.06
C LEU A 388 22.00 -12.90 7.48
N LYS A 389 21.74 -11.92 6.60
CA LYS A 389 22.75 -11.04 6.03
C LYS A 389 23.38 -10.15 7.11
N GLY A 390 22.57 -9.49 7.93
CA GLY A 390 23.07 -8.64 9.02
C GLY A 390 23.84 -9.41 10.09
N GLU A 391 23.41 -10.64 10.41
CA GLU A 391 24.13 -11.54 11.30
C GLU A 391 25.45 -12.03 10.68
N SER A 392 25.47 -12.33 9.38
CA SER A 392 26.68 -12.73 8.68
C SER A 392 27.71 -11.61 8.59
N ASP A 393 27.26 -10.39 8.31
CA ASP A 393 28.12 -9.22 8.15
C ASP A 393 28.72 -8.78 9.50
N PHE A 394 27.94 -8.88 10.59
CA PHE A 394 28.37 -8.43 11.92
C PHE A 394 28.01 -9.44 13.04
N LYS A 395 28.66 -10.60 13.05
CA LYS A 395 28.39 -11.69 14.00
C LYS A 395 28.54 -11.31 15.47
N GLU A 396 29.54 -10.50 15.78
CA GLU A 396 29.87 -10.13 17.17
C GLU A 396 29.04 -8.94 17.67
N TYR A 397 28.30 -8.27 16.78
CA TYR A 397 27.63 -7.01 17.12
C TYR A 397 26.19 -7.25 17.62
N PRO A 398 25.78 -6.55 18.70
CA PRO A 398 24.40 -6.54 19.16
C PRO A 398 23.43 -6.08 18.06
N VAL A 399 22.17 -6.52 18.14
CA VAL A 399 21.12 -6.18 17.16
C VAL A 399 20.94 -4.67 17.01
N LEU A 400 20.93 -3.91 18.12
CA LEU A 400 20.82 -2.45 18.06
C LEU A 400 22.02 -1.76 17.40
N LEU A 401 23.23 -2.31 17.56
CA LEU A 401 24.39 -1.77 16.88
C LEU A 401 24.30 -2.02 15.37
N ARG A 402 23.85 -3.22 14.96
CA ARG A 402 23.56 -3.53 13.55
C ARG A 402 22.49 -2.60 12.96
N GLN A 403 21.46 -2.28 13.75
CA GLN A 403 20.44 -1.30 13.37
C GLN A 403 21.03 0.10 13.19
N ALA A 404 21.92 0.55 14.09
CA ALA A 404 22.59 1.84 13.98
C ALA A 404 23.44 1.94 12.69
N ILE A 405 24.20 0.89 12.38
CA ILE A 405 25.01 0.80 11.15
C ILE A 405 24.13 0.86 9.90
N SER A 406 23.02 0.11 9.88
CA SER A 406 22.07 0.12 8.76
C SER A 406 21.42 1.50 8.56
N LEU A 407 21.12 2.22 9.64
CA LEU A 407 20.58 3.59 9.54
C LEU A 407 21.59 4.55 8.89
N ALA A 408 22.86 4.44 9.26
CA ALA A 408 23.92 5.24 8.66
C ALA A 408 24.08 4.91 7.17
N ARG A 409 24.14 3.63 6.81
CA ARG A 409 24.24 3.15 5.42
C ARG A 409 23.04 3.55 4.56
N ARG A 410 21.83 3.52 5.12
CA ARG A 410 20.61 3.98 4.44
C ARG A 410 20.70 5.46 4.06
N LEU A 411 21.30 6.28 4.91
CA LEU A 411 21.48 7.70 4.65
C LEU A 411 22.61 7.96 3.63
N GLN A 412 23.64 7.10 3.63
CA GLN A 412 24.71 7.12 2.62
C GLN A 412 24.18 6.79 1.23
N ASP A 413 23.51 5.65 1.06
CA ASP A 413 22.79 5.34 -0.19
C ASP A 413 21.63 4.36 0.09
N PRO A 414 20.37 4.81 -0.03
CA PRO A 414 19.21 3.95 0.14
C PRO A 414 19.20 2.76 -0.82
N LEU A 415 19.51 2.95 -2.10
CA LEU A 415 19.48 1.89 -3.11
C LEU A 415 20.41 0.74 -2.73
N MET A 416 21.62 1.08 -2.28
CA MET A 416 22.62 0.12 -1.82
C MET A 416 22.13 -0.67 -0.62
N GLU A 417 21.59 0.03 0.38
CA GLU A 417 21.18 -0.59 1.65
C GLU A 417 19.95 -1.49 1.45
N PHE A 418 18.95 -1.03 0.70
CA PHE A 418 17.76 -1.84 0.38
C PHE A 418 18.13 -3.11 -0.39
N SER A 419 19.16 -3.08 -1.24
CA SER A 419 19.62 -4.25 -1.98
C SER A 419 20.17 -5.37 -1.10
N GLN A 420 20.55 -5.09 0.16
CA GLN A 420 21.10 -6.09 1.08
C GLN A 420 20.09 -7.15 1.51
N LEU A 421 18.79 -6.83 1.50
CA LEU A 421 17.73 -7.79 1.81
C LEU A 421 17.30 -8.64 0.59
N CYS A 422 17.83 -8.35 -0.59
CA CYS A 422 17.59 -9.12 -1.81
C CYS A 422 18.52 -10.33 -1.87
N THR A 423 18.30 -11.26 -0.94
CA THR A 423 19.03 -12.52 -0.81
C THR A 423 18.16 -13.68 -1.30
N SER A 424 18.69 -14.91 -1.25
CA SER A 424 17.92 -16.13 -1.56
C SER A 424 16.77 -16.40 -0.60
N ASP A 425 16.74 -15.75 0.56
CA ASP A 425 15.74 -15.95 1.61
C ASP A 425 14.57 -14.95 1.52
N ASP A 426 14.57 -14.08 0.51
CA ASP A 426 13.51 -13.11 0.21
C ASP A 426 13.12 -12.23 1.41
N GLU A 427 14.08 -11.88 2.29
CA GLU A 427 13.86 -11.08 3.51
C GLU A 427 13.29 -9.69 3.20
N ILE A 428 13.52 -9.20 1.97
CA ILE A 428 12.91 -7.98 1.42
C ILE A 428 11.37 -7.98 1.47
N MET A 429 10.74 -9.16 1.56
CA MET A 429 9.29 -9.35 1.69
C MET A 429 8.75 -9.04 3.08
N CYS A 430 9.60 -8.99 4.10
CA CYS A 430 9.20 -8.61 5.46
C CYS A 430 8.84 -7.12 5.57
N LEU A 431 9.27 -6.29 4.60
CA LEU A 431 8.87 -4.90 4.50
C LEU A 431 7.38 -4.77 4.16
N ARG A 432 6.72 -3.78 4.76
CA ARG A 432 5.31 -3.49 4.52
C ARG A 432 5.15 -2.45 3.42
N TYR A 433 5.01 -2.92 2.18
CA TYR A 433 4.72 -2.09 1.01
C TYR A 433 3.25 -1.70 0.92
N HIS A 434 2.35 -2.65 1.18
CA HIS A 434 0.92 -2.43 1.11
C HIS A 434 0.18 -3.32 2.13
N PRO A 435 -0.92 -2.85 2.77
CA PRO A 435 -1.67 -3.66 3.74
C PRO A 435 -2.16 -5.01 3.19
N LEU A 436 -2.45 -5.07 1.89
CA LEU A 436 -2.96 -6.27 1.19
C LEU A 436 -1.88 -7.04 0.41
N GLN A 437 -0.60 -6.79 0.65
CA GLN A 437 0.48 -7.46 -0.10
C GLN A 437 0.45 -8.99 0.08
N ASP A 438 0.03 -9.47 1.27
CA ASP A 438 -0.04 -10.89 1.61
C ASP A 438 -1.15 -11.64 0.83
N ASN A 439 -2.05 -10.91 0.17
CA ASN A 439 -3.13 -11.45 -0.66
C ASN A 439 -2.76 -11.56 -2.16
N VAL A 440 -1.52 -11.22 -2.51
CA VAL A 440 -0.98 -11.33 -3.87
C VAL A 440 0.02 -12.49 -3.97
N SER A 441 0.29 -12.97 -5.18
CA SER A 441 1.33 -13.98 -5.38
C SER A 441 2.69 -13.44 -4.97
N LYS A 442 3.44 -14.21 -4.18
CA LYS A 442 4.80 -13.84 -3.75
C LYS A 442 5.76 -13.70 -4.93
N GLU A 443 5.62 -14.57 -5.94
CA GLU A 443 6.44 -14.53 -7.16
C GLU A 443 6.21 -13.24 -7.95
N GLU A 444 4.94 -12.86 -8.16
CA GLU A 444 4.58 -11.62 -8.87
C GLU A 444 5.06 -10.38 -8.12
N LEU A 445 5.00 -10.40 -6.78
CA LEU A 445 5.51 -9.32 -5.95
C LEU A 445 7.04 -9.20 -6.05
N LEU A 446 7.75 -10.33 -6.04
CA LEU A 446 9.21 -10.35 -6.16
C LEU A 446 9.67 -9.86 -7.53
N ASP A 447 8.98 -10.25 -8.59
CA ASP A 447 9.26 -9.79 -9.95
C ASP A 447 9.13 -8.27 -10.06
N VAL A 448 8.07 -7.70 -9.48
CA VAL A 448 7.81 -6.25 -9.50
C VAL A 448 8.84 -5.48 -8.66
N ILE A 449 9.20 -6.01 -7.49
CA ILE A 449 10.27 -5.44 -6.63
C ILE A 449 11.62 -5.48 -7.35
N THR A 450 11.97 -6.64 -7.92
CA THR A 450 13.22 -6.85 -8.66
C THR A 450 13.30 -5.93 -9.87
N LEU A 451 12.19 -5.74 -10.60
CA LEU A 451 12.12 -4.82 -11.72
C LEU A 451 12.47 -3.39 -11.29
N GLU A 452 12.02 -2.95 -10.12
CA GLU A 452 12.31 -1.60 -9.63
C GLU A 452 13.78 -1.43 -9.23
N PHE A 453 14.38 -2.44 -8.61
CA PHE A 453 15.84 -2.47 -8.39
C PHE A 453 16.62 -2.42 -9.71
N VAL A 454 16.19 -3.16 -10.73
CA VAL A 454 16.80 -3.11 -12.07
C VAL A 454 16.68 -1.69 -12.63
N ASN A 455 15.51 -1.08 -12.60
CA ASN A 455 15.32 0.28 -13.13
C ASN A 455 16.26 1.29 -12.48
N ARG A 456 16.33 1.32 -11.14
CA ARG A 456 17.17 2.29 -10.42
C ARG A 456 18.66 1.98 -10.52
N THR A 457 19.07 0.72 -10.41
CA THR A 457 20.49 0.33 -10.47
C THR A 457 21.10 0.69 -11.81
N ASN A 458 20.37 0.46 -12.90
CA ASN A 458 20.83 0.79 -14.25
C ASN A 458 20.74 2.30 -14.54
N GLU A 459 19.86 3.04 -13.86
CA GLU A 459 19.86 4.50 -13.94
C GLU A 459 21.09 5.10 -13.25
N VAL A 460 21.47 4.63 -12.06
CA VAL A 460 22.64 5.14 -11.32
C VAL A 460 23.93 4.71 -12.03
N GLY A 461 24.04 3.43 -12.38
CA GLY A 461 25.26 2.79 -12.84
C GLY A 461 26.05 2.19 -11.68
N VAL A 462 26.90 1.21 -11.99
CA VAL A 462 27.59 0.39 -10.99
C VAL A 462 29.08 0.31 -11.30
N ASP A 463 29.94 0.69 -10.36
CA ASP A 463 31.39 0.54 -10.50
C ASP A 463 31.86 -0.83 -9.98
N LEU A 464 32.33 -1.67 -10.91
CA LEU A 464 32.79 -3.02 -10.59
C LEU A 464 34.12 -3.04 -9.83
N ASN A 465 34.98 -2.03 -10.00
CA ASN A 465 36.23 -1.95 -9.24
C ASN A 465 35.94 -1.64 -7.77
N GLU A 466 35.01 -0.72 -7.51
CA GLU A 466 34.54 -0.41 -6.16
C GLU A 466 33.92 -1.63 -5.48
N ILE A 467 33.13 -2.43 -6.21
CA ILE A 467 32.53 -3.67 -5.69
C ILE A 467 33.55 -4.75 -5.31
N VAL A 468 34.67 -4.81 -6.02
CA VAL A 468 35.73 -5.76 -5.68
C VAL A 468 36.40 -5.35 -4.38
N GLN A 469 36.62 -4.05 -4.19
CA GLN A 469 37.22 -3.48 -2.98
C GLN A 469 36.26 -3.57 -1.80
N ASN A 470 34.99 -3.22 -2.00
CA ASN A 470 33.96 -3.16 -0.98
C ASN A 470 32.92 -4.30 -1.14
N PRO A 471 32.93 -5.32 -0.27
CA PRO A 471 31.96 -6.41 -0.33
C PRO A 471 30.50 -5.97 -0.15
N TYR A 472 30.24 -4.87 0.57
CA TYR A 472 28.89 -4.37 0.83
C TYR A 472 28.15 -4.03 -0.46
N THR A 473 28.84 -3.49 -1.47
CA THR A 473 28.20 -3.04 -2.72
C THR A 473 27.92 -4.17 -3.72
N SER A 474 28.43 -5.38 -3.46
CA SER A 474 28.37 -6.51 -4.39
C SER A 474 26.96 -7.00 -4.73
N ASN A 475 25.97 -6.76 -3.86
CA ASN A 475 24.59 -7.18 -4.07
C ASN A 475 23.91 -6.43 -5.23
N LEU A 476 24.36 -5.24 -5.62
CA LEU A 476 23.78 -4.53 -6.77
C LEU A 476 24.08 -5.17 -8.12
N VAL A 477 25.17 -5.93 -8.24
CA VAL A 477 25.60 -6.52 -9.52
C VAL A 477 24.54 -7.45 -10.11
N GLN A 478 23.70 -8.05 -9.26
CA GLN A 478 22.62 -8.91 -9.73
C GLN A 478 21.52 -8.17 -10.51
N PHE A 479 21.39 -6.84 -10.32
CA PHE A 479 20.35 -6.02 -10.94
C PHE A 479 20.81 -5.31 -12.21
N ILE A 480 22.08 -5.45 -12.60
CA ILE A 480 22.58 -4.92 -13.87
C ILE A 480 21.92 -5.68 -15.03
N CYS A 481 21.44 -4.95 -16.04
CA CYS A 481 20.79 -5.53 -17.20
C CYS A 481 21.65 -6.62 -17.87
N GLY A 482 21.08 -7.81 -18.06
CA GLY A 482 21.77 -8.97 -18.64
C GLY A 482 22.58 -9.81 -17.64
N LEU A 483 22.87 -9.25 -16.47
CA LEU A 483 23.30 -9.99 -15.29
C LEU A 483 22.07 -10.45 -14.49
N GLY A 484 22.34 -11.30 -13.52
CA GLY A 484 21.36 -11.88 -12.60
C GLY A 484 22.12 -12.50 -11.44
N PRO A 485 21.47 -13.02 -10.40
CA PRO A 485 22.13 -13.43 -9.15
C PRO A 485 23.31 -14.39 -9.39
N ARG A 486 23.11 -15.38 -10.27
CA ARG A 486 24.15 -16.35 -10.64
C ARG A 486 25.32 -15.75 -11.43
N LYS A 487 25.02 -14.89 -12.41
CA LYS A 487 26.06 -14.31 -13.29
C LYS A 487 26.84 -13.20 -12.57
N GLY A 488 26.15 -12.36 -11.80
CA GLY A 488 26.76 -11.29 -11.01
C GLY A 488 27.70 -11.85 -9.96
N ALA A 489 27.26 -12.86 -9.19
CA ALA A 489 28.13 -13.52 -8.22
C ALA A 489 29.35 -14.19 -8.87
N ALA A 490 29.18 -14.81 -10.04
CA ALA A 490 30.29 -15.41 -10.79
C ALA A 490 31.31 -14.35 -11.27
N LEU A 491 30.82 -13.20 -11.75
CA LEU A 491 31.66 -12.08 -12.20
C LEU A 491 32.50 -11.52 -11.05
N VAL A 492 31.86 -11.16 -9.93
CA VAL A 492 32.56 -10.61 -8.75
C VAL A 492 33.58 -11.61 -8.22
N LYS A 493 33.22 -12.90 -8.16
CA LYS A 493 34.14 -13.97 -7.73
C LYS A 493 35.36 -14.08 -8.66
N LEU A 494 35.16 -14.03 -9.97
CA LEU A 494 36.23 -14.11 -10.96
C LEU A 494 37.20 -12.93 -10.81
N MET A 495 36.68 -11.71 -10.69
CA MET A 495 37.50 -10.50 -10.52
C MET A 495 38.32 -10.55 -9.23
N LYS A 496 37.71 -11.00 -8.12
CA LYS A 496 38.42 -11.21 -6.84
C LYS A 496 39.51 -12.27 -6.92
N GLN A 497 39.26 -13.38 -7.61
CA GLN A 497 40.26 -14.47 -7.74
C GLN A 497 41.44 -14.09 -8.63
N THR A 498 41.20 -13.26 -9.65
CA THR A 498 42.23 -12.86 -10.62
C THR A 498 42.92 -11.54 -10.23
N ASN A 499 42.46 -10.86 -9.17
CA ASN A 499 42.85 -9.48 -8.82
C ASN A 499 42.80 -8.56 -10.05
N LEU A 500 41.76 -8.74 -10.88
CA LEU A 500 41.59 -7.98 -12.11
C LEU A 500 41.03 -6.59 -11.78
N ARG A 501 41.81 -5.56 -12.08
CA ARG A 501 41.34 -4.17 -12.17
C ARG A 501 40.80 -3.93 -13.58
N LEU A 502 39.56 -3.43 -13.69
CA LEU A 502 38.98 -3.07 -14.98
C LEU A 502 39.48 -1.69 -15.38
N GLU A 503 40.32 -1.65 -16.42
CA GLU A 503 40.81 -0.43 -17.07
C GLU A 503 39.91 0.00 -18.23
N ASN A 504 39.36 -0.98 -18.97
CA ASN A 504 38.47 -0.74 -20.11
C ASN A 504 37.33 -1.77 -20.14
N ARG A 505 36.16 -1.40 -20.69
CA ARG A 505 34.99 -2.29 -20.84
C ARG A 505 35.27 -3.51 -21.72
N THR A 506 36.21 -3.43 -22.65
CA THR A 506 36.63 -4.57 -23.50
C THR A 506 37.23 -5.73 -22.70
N LEU A 507 37.75 -5.47 -21.48
CA LEU A 507 38.24 -6.50 -20.57
C LEU A 507 37.11 -7.41 -20.06
N LEU A 508 35.87 -6.94 -20.04
CA LEU A 508 34.71 -7.76 -19.70
C LEU A 508 34.53 -8.93 -20.68
N VAL A 509 34.83 -8.69 -21.96
CA VAL A 509 34.77 -9.74 -22.99
C VAL A 509 36.02 -10.61 -22.95
N THR A 510 37.21 -10.00 -22.92
CA THR A 510 38.48 -10.72 -23.09
C THR A 510 38.92 -11.48 -21.84
N LYS A 511 38.77 -10.88 -20.64
CA LYS A 511 39.21 -11.43 -19.35
C LYS A 511 38.09 -12.01 -18.51
N CYS A 512 36.90 -11.41 -18.54
CA CYS A 512 35.74 -11.92 -17.79
C CYS A 512 34.89 -12.93 -18.59
N HIS A 513 35.29 -13.22 -19.84
CA HIS A 513 34.63 -14.18 -20.73
C HIS A 513 33.12 -13.94 -20.90
N MET A 514 32.68 -12.68 -20.89
CA MET A 514 31.28 -12.35 -21.12
C MET A 514 30.88 -12.64 -22.56
N GLY A 515 29.73 -13.28 -22.74
CA GLY A 515 29.14 -13.50 -24.06
C GLY A 515 28.65 -12.19 -24.69
N PRO A 516 28.63 -12.07 -26.03
CA PRO A 516 28.35 -10.81 -26.74
C PRO A 516 26.98 -10.21 -26.40
N LYS A 517 25.95 -11.05 -26.25
CA LYS A 517 24.61 -10.57 -25.84
C LYS A 517 24.56 -10.02 -24.41
N VAL A 518 25.35 -10.59 -23.51
CA VAL A 518 25.40 -10.13 -22.12
C VAL A 518 26.15 -8.80 -22.07
N PHE A 519 27.28 -8.72 -22.77
CA PHE A 519 28.07 -7.50 -22.88
C PHE A 519 27.24 -6.32 -23.44
N ILE A 520 26.52 -6.50 -24.55
CA ILE A 520 25.65 -5.45 -25.13
C ILE A 520 24.58 -4.99 -24.13
N ASN A 521 24.05 -5.89 -23.30
CA ASN A 521 23.02 -5.52 -22.34
C ASN A 521 23.56 -4.79 -21.11
N CYS A 522 24.82 -5.03 -20.71
CA CYS A 522 25.36 -4.53 -19.45
C CYS A 522 26.39 -3.39 -19.59
N ALA A 523 27.05 -3.26 -20.75
CA ALA A 523 28.22 -2.40 -20.90
C ALA A 523 27.94 -0.93 -20.56
N GLY A 524 26.79 -0.39 -20.95
CA GLY A 524 26.41 1.01 -20.68
C GLY A 524 26.07 1.32 -19.21
N PHE A 525 25.91 0.29 -18.37
CA PHE A 525 25.55 0.43 -16.96
C PHE A 525 26.73 0.16 -16.01
N ILE A 526 27.84 -0.35 -16.54
CA ILE A 526 29.07 -0.58 -15.79
C ILE A 526 29.90 0.69 -15.88
N LYS A 527 30.04 1.37 -14.74
CA LYS A 527 30.90 2.53 -14.55
C LYS A 527 32.34 2.05 -14.36
N ILE A 528 33.27 2.77 -14.97
CA ILE A 528 34.70 2.66 -14.69
C ILE A 528 35.17 4.08 -14.41
N ASP A 529 35.62 4.34 -13.19
CA ASP A 529 36.23 5.62 -12.87
C ASP A 529 37.61 5.76 -13.55
N THR A 530 37.62 6.48 -14.67
CA THR A 530 38.83 6.74 -15.47
C THR A 530 39.81 7.66 -14.76
N ASP A 531 39.35 8.48 -13.81
CA ASP A 531 40.19 9.50 -13.18
C ASP A 531 41.08 8.86 -12.11
N SER A 532 40.58 7.84 -11.41
CA SER A 532 41.36 7.06 -10.42
C SER A 532 42.29 6.01 -11.03
N LEU A 533 42.23 5.75 -12.34
CA LEU A 533 43.06 4.76 -13.04
C LEU A 533 44.52 5.23 -13.25
N GLY A 534 44.80 6.53 -13.15
CA GLY A 534 46.15 7.10 -13.31
C GLY A 534 46.75 6.86 -14.72
N SER A 535 47.98 7.33 -14.95
CA SER A 535 48.71 7.09 -16.20
C SER A 535 49.26 5.66 -16.27
N THR A 536 48.38 4.70 -16.57
CA THR A 536 48.77 3.34 -16.96
C THR A 536 49.27 3.32 -18.41
N ASP A 537 50.14 2.37 -18.78
CA ASP A 537 50.64 2.19 -20.17
C ASP A 537 49.54 1.76 -21.18
N ALA A 538 48.31 1.53 -20.71
CA ALA A 538 47.16 1.13 -21.52
C ALA A 538 46.34 2.35 -21.95
N TYR A 539 45.88 2.36 -23.20
CA TYR A 539 44.94 3.37 -23.70
C TYR A 539 43.66 3.34 -22.85
N VAL A 540 43.38 4.43 -22.14
CA VAL A 540 42.17 4.61 -21.32
C VAL A 540 41.12 5.31 -22.18
N GLU A 541 39.99 4.63 -22.43
CA GLU A 541 38.87 5.24 -23.14
C GLU A 541 38.05 6.10 -22.18
N VAL A 542 38.08 7.43 -22.37
CA VAL A 542 37.44 8.39 -21.44
C VAL A 542 35.92 8.21 -21.39
N LEU A 543 35.32 7.68 -22.46
CA LEU A 543 33.90 7.35 -22.55
C LEU A 543 33.48 6.17 -21.66
N ASP A 544 34.40 5.31 -21.21
CA ASP A 544 34.07 4.24 -20.25
C ASP A 544 33.64 4.79 -18.88
N GLY A 545 34.07 6.01 -18.57
CA GLY A 545 33.58 6.81 -17.45
C GLY A 545 32.27 7.54 -17.70
N SER A 546 31.49 7.17 -18.74
CA SER A 546 30.17 7.75 -19.05
C SER A 546 29.11 6.67 -19.32
N ARG A 547 27.82 7.03 -19.37
CA ARG A 547 26.74 6.08 -19.76
C ARG A 547 26.67 5.81 -21.26
N VAL A 548 27.53 6.45 -22.05
CA VAL A 548 27.60 6.20 -23.50
C VAL A 548 27.92 4.72 -23.73
N HIS A 549 27.16 4.06 -24.59
CA HIS A 549 27.36 2.64 -24.88
C HIS A 549 28.52 2.46 -25.88
N PRO A 550 29.34 1.39 -25.79
CA PRO A 550 30.44 1.15 -26.73
C PRO A 550 30.04 1.14 -28.22
N GLU A 551 28.79 0.82 -28.54
CA GLU A 551 28.27 0.86 -29.92
C GLU A 551 28.18 2.29 -30.50
N THR A 552 28.11 3.30 -29.65
CA THR A 552 27.92 4.71 -30.02
C THR A 552 29.16 5.58 -29.78
N TYR A 553 30.30 4.99 -29.42
CA TYR A 553 31.55 5.73 -29.17
C TYR A 553 31.99 6.53 -30.39
N GLU A 554 31.78 5.97 -31.58
CA GLU A 554 32.11 6.64 -32.83
C GLU A 554 31.27 7.89 -33.08
N TRP A 555 30.01 7.90 -32.63
CA TRP A 555 29.16 9.08 -32.73
C TRP A 555 29.57 10.15 -31.73
N ALA A 556 29.92 9.77 -30.50
CA ALA A 556 30.45 10.70 -29.51
C ALA A 556 31.76 11.37 -29.98
N ARG A 557 32.66 10.61 -30.61
CA ARG A 557 33.88 11.14 -31.23
C ARG A 557 33.60 12.14 -32.35
N LYS A 558 32.69 11.80 -33.28
CA LYS A 558 32.29 12.71 -34.36
C LYS A 558 31.65 14.00 -33.82
N MET A 559 30.74 13.88 -32.85
CA MET A 559 30.13 15.04 -32.19
C MET A 559 31.19 15.96 -31.56
N ALA A 560 32.24 15.39 -30.97
CA ALA A 560 33.34 16.17 -30.39
C ALA A 560 34.17 16.90 -31.46
N VAL A 561 34.48 16.25 -32.58
CA VAL A 561 35.21 16.85 -33.70
C VAL A 561 34.40 17.98 -34.34
N ASP A 562 33.12 17.74 -34.64
CA ASP A 562 32.22 18.71 -35.26
C ASP A 562 32.02 19.95 -34.37
N ALA A 563 31.89 19.75 -33.05
CA ALA A 563 31.73 20.86 -32.09
C ALA A 563 33.00 21.70 -31.89
N LEU A 564 34.18 21.20 -32.27
CA LEU A 564 35.44 21.93 -32.22
C LEU A 564 35.80 22.62 -33.55
N GLU A 565 34.99 22.40 -34.60
CA GLU A 565 35.23 22.92 -35.96
C GLU A 565 36.65 22.61 -36.47
N TYR A 566 37.19 21.44 -36.13
CA TYR A 566 38.52 21.04 -36.56
C TYR A 566 38.53 20.64 -38.04
N ASP A 567 39.51 21.15 -38.80
CA ASP A 567 39.72 20.79 -40.21
C ASP A 567 40.07 19.29 -40.32
N ASP A 568 39.38 18.59 -41.24
CA ASP A 568 39.32 17.12 -41.37
C ASP A 568 40.67 16.41 -41.63
N GLU A 569 41.77 17.13 -41.88
CA GLU A 569 42.98 16.53 -42.46
C GLU A 569 44.03 16.01 -41.45
N ASP A 570 44.02 16.41 -40.16
CA ASP A 570 45.05 15.99 -39.18
C ASP A 570 44.56 15.79 -37.71
N THR A 571 43.26 15.57 -37.48
CA THR A 571 42.68 15.62 -36.14
C THR A 571 42.64 14.25 -35.43
N ASN A 572 43.15 14.18 -34.20
CA ASN A 572 42.99 13.02 -33.31
C ASN A 572 41.62 13.06 -32.61
N PRO A 573 40.65 12.19 -32.96
CA PRO A 573 39.30 12.22 -32.39
C PRO A 573 39.25 11.93 -30.89
N ALA A 574 40.26 11.25 -30.33
CA ALA A 574 40.38 11.07 -28.88
C ALA A 574 40.79 12.37 -28.17
N GLY A 575 41.69 13.15 -28.79
CA GLY A 575 42.11 14.46 -28.27
C GLY A 575 40.99 15.49 -28.29
N ALA A 576 40.16 15.47 -29.35
CA ALA A 576 38.95 16.29 -29.44
C ALA A 576 37.98 16.02 -28.27
N LEU A 577 37.85 14.76 -27.87
CA LEU A 577 36.95 14.35 -26.79
C LEU A 577 37.47 14.82 -25.42
N GLU A 578 38.78 14.74 -25.18
CA GLU A 578 39.40 15.29 -23.96
C GLU A 578 39.27 16.82 -23.85
N GLU A 579 39.32 17.54 -24.97
CA GLU A 579 39.11 18.99 -24.99
C GLU A 579 37.65 19.37 -24.72
N ILE A 580 36.70 18.65 -25.34
CA ILE A 580 35.27 18.85 -25.09
C ILE A 580 34.91 18.59 -23.63
N LEU A 581 35.53 17.59 -22.98
CA LEU A 581 35.31 17.35 -21.55
C LEU A 581 35.81 18.48 -20.66
N LYS A 582 36.83 19.24 -21.10
CA LYS A 582 37.30 20.46 -20.40
C LYS A 582 36.42 21.68 -20.72
N ALA A 583 35.79 21.71 -21.89
CA ALA A 583 34.96 22.82 -22.37
C ALA A 583 33.59 22.32 -22.90
N PRO A 584 32.71 21.80 -22.02
CA PRO A 584 31.45 21.18 -22.44
C PRO A 584 30.45 22.16 -23.05
N ASP A 585 30.60 23.46 -22.81
CA ASP A 585 29.72 24.49 -23.34
C ASP A 585 29.68 24.52 -24.88
N ARG A 586 30.77 24.12 -25.56
CA ARG A 586 30.85 24.06 -27.03
C ARG A 586 29.85 23.08 -27.64
N LEU A 587 29.43 22.06 -26.90
CA LEU A 587 28.42 21.09 -27.37
C LEU A 587 26.99 21.67 -27.44
N LYS A 588 26.74 22.83 -26.83
CA LYS A 588 25.40 23.45 -26.84
C LYS A 588 25.05 24.03 -28.20
N ASP A 589 26.05 24.43 -28.97
CA ASP A 589 25.90 25.10 -30.26
C ASP A 589 25.68 24.10 -31.42
N LEU A 590 25.85 22.79 -31.16
CA LEU A 590 25.65 21.73 -32.13
C LEU A 590 24.15 21.44 -32.35
N ASP A 591 23.71 21.47 -33.62
CA ASP A 591 22.36 21.06 -34.02
C ASP A 591 22.25 19.53 -34.10
N LEU A 592 21.76 18.92 -33.02
CA LEU A 592 21.61 17.46 -32.90
C LEU A 592 20.50 16.90 -33.79
N ASP A 593 19.49 17.70 -34.13
CA ASP A 593 18.37 17.23 -34.95
C ASP A 593 18.82 17.08 -36.41
N ALA A 594 19.61 18.03 -36.91
CA ALA A 594 20.26 17.93 -38.22
C ALA A 594 21.22 16.73 -38.29
N PHE A 595 22.02 16.50 -37.24
CA PHE A 595 22.91 15.34 -37.16
C PHE A 595 22.14 14.02 -37.13
N ALA A 596 21.01 13.96 -36.41
CA ALA A 596 20.14 12.79 -36.37
C ALA A 596 19.52 12.47 -37.73
N GLU A 597 19.08 13.48 -38.48
CA GLU A 597 18.55 13.30 -39.85
C GLU A 597 19.62 12.71 -40.79
N GLU A 598 20.87 13.15 -40.67
CA GLU A 598 21.97 12.63 -41.49
C GLU A 598 22.30 11.17 -41.16
N LEU A 599 22.30 10.80 -39.87
CA LEU A 599 22.42 9.39 -39.46
C LEU A 599 21.25 8.53 -39.95
N GLU A 600 20.04 9.08 -39.99
CA GLU A 600 18.87 8.38 -40.52
C GLU A 600 19.00 8.14 -42.03
N ARG A 601 19.50 9.13 -42.80
CA ARG A 601 19.81 8.98 -44.23
C ARG A 601 20.87 7.92 -44.51
N GLN A 602 21.85 7.79 -43.63
CA GLN A 602 22.90 6.75 -43.71
C GLN A 602 22.40 5.35 -43.31
N GLY A 603 21.16 5.23 -42.84
CA GLY A 603 20.52 3.94 -42.54
C GLY A 603 20.66 3.47 -41.08
N PHE A 604 21.13 4.32 -40.16
CA PHE A 604 21.25 3.98 -38.73
C PHE A 604 19.95 4.16 -37.93
N GLY A 605 18.88 4.66 -38.58
CA GLY A 605 17.58 4.96 -37.98
C GLY A 605 17.58 6.25 -37.16
N ASN A 606 16.45 6.56 -36.52
CA ASN A 606 16.31 7.77 -35.71
C ASN A 606 17.08 7.62 -34.38
N LYS A 607 18.16 8.39 -34.23
CA LYS A 607 19.06 8.40 -33.06
C LYS A 607 19.05 9.73 -32.29
N SER A 608 18.05 10.58 -32.51
CA SER A 608 17.91 11.89 -31.85
C SER A 608 18.12 11.80 -30.33
N ILE A 609 17.33 10.98 -29.63
CA ILE A 609 17.40 10.80 -28.17
C ILE A 609 18.81 10.37 -27.72
N THR A 610 19.42 9.42 -28.43
CA THR A 610 20.77 8.93 -28.11
C THR A 610 21.82 10.04 -28.19
N LEU A 611 21.70 10.96 -29.15
CA LEU A 611 22.63 12.09 -29.27
C LEU A 611 22.43 13.11 -28.14
N TYR A 612 21.18 13.36 -27.73
CA TYR A 612 20.87 14.19 -26.57
C TYR A 612 21.46 13.60 -25.29
N ASP A 613 21.35 12.28 -25.11
CA ASP A 613 21.93 11.57 -23.97
C ASP A 613 23.47 11.62 -23.99
N ILE A 614 24.10 11.42 -25.15
CA ILE A 614 25.55 11.56 -25.32
C ILE A 614 26.00 12.98 -24.94
N ARG A 615 25.30 14.02 -25.42
CA ARG A 615 25.62 15.41 -25.06
C ARG A 615 25.51 15.64 -23.55
N ALA A 616 24.48 15.11 -22.91
CA ALA A 616 24.29 15.23 -21.47
C ALA A 616 25.43 14.55 -20.69
N GLU A 617 25.83 13.35 -21.10
CA GLU A 617 26.94 12.60 -20.49
C GLU A 617 28.31 13.26 -20.70
N LEU A 618 28.57 13.83 -21.89
CA LEU A 618 29.80 14.59 -22.15
C LEU A 618 29.83 15.91 -21.34
N SER A 619 28.67 16.47 -20.99
CA SER A 619 28.59 17.66 -20.13
C SER A 619 28.86 17.34 -18.66
N CYS A 620 28.31 16.23 -18.16
CA CYS A 620 28.50 15.78 -16.79
C CYS A 620 28.39 14.25 -16.73
N ARG A 621 29.55 13.60 -16.64
CA ARG A 621 29.69 12.14 -16.68
C ARG A 621 28.98 11.47 -15.50
N TYR A 622 28.15 10.47 -15.77
CA TYR A 622 27.45 9.68 -14.75
C TYR A 622 26.75 10.53 -13.67
N LYS A 623 26.14 11.65 -14.08
CA LYS A 623 25.36 12.47 -13.16
C LYS A 623 24.27 11.64 -12.49
N ASP A 624 24.20 11.69 -11.16
CA ASP A 624 23.09 11.05 -10.44
C ASP A 624 21.79 11.79 -10.77
N LEU A 625 20.83 11.06 -11.33
CA LEU A 625 19.52 11.58 -11.74
C LEU A 625 18.45 11.40 -10.65
N ARG A 626 18.81 10.74 -9.54
CA ARG A 626 17.95 10.57 -8.37
C ARG A 626 17.60 11.91 -7.73
N SER A 627 16.47 11.94 -7.03
CA SER A 627 16.07 13.13 -6.28
C SER A 627 17.02 13.33 -5.10
N PRO A 628 17.54 14.55 -4.86
CA PRO A 628 18.39 14.83 -3.70
C PRO A 628 17.63 14.50 -2.41
N TYR A 629 18.38 14.10 -1.37
CA TYR A 629 17.80 13.85 -0.06
C TYR A 629 17.15 15.13 0.51
N VAL A 630 15.97 14.97 1.09
CA VAL A 630 15.22 16.02 1.76
C VAL A 630 14.86 15.54 3.16
N SER A 631 15.10 16.39 4.16
CA SER A 631 14.74 16.13 5.56
C SER A 631 13.23 15.88 5.71
N VAL A 632 12.89 15.07 6.71
CA VAL A 632 11.53 14.59 6.92
C VAL A 632 10.59 15.73 7.31
N ASN A 633 9.41 15.83 6.66
CA ASN A 633 8.38 16.82 7.03
C ASN A 633 7.71 16.46 8.37
N THR A 634 7.08 17.43 9.04
CA THR A 634 6.40 17.23 10.33
C THR A 634 5.31 16.16 10.31
N GLU A 635 4.54 16.06 9.22
CA GLU A 635 3.53 15.00 9.03
C GLU A 635 4.18 13.62 8.86
N GLN A 636 5.22 13.52 8.05
CA GLN A 636 5.96 12.26 7.87
C GLN A 636 6.67 11.82 9.15
N LEU A 637 7.19 12.78 9.91
CA LEU A 637 7.79 12.54 11.22
C LEU A 637 6.73 12.04 12.21
N PHE A 638 5.53 12.61 12.16
CA PHE A 638 4.40 12.15 12.97
C PHE A 638 4.05 10.69 12.65
N ASP A 639 3.87 10.36 11.37
CA ASP A 639 3.57 8.99 10.92
C ASP A 639 4.69 8.02 11.33
N MET A 640 5.95 8.41 11.13
CA MET A 640 7.13 7.58 11.44
C MET A 640 7.26 7.28 12.94
N LEU A 641 7.09 8.27 13.82
CA LEU A 641 7.31 8.10 15.25
C LEU A 641 6.10 7.52 15.99
N THR A 642 4.89 7.67 15.42
CA THR A 642 3.66 7.08 15.98
C THR A 642 3.35 5.72 15.39
N LYS A 643 3.97 5.37 14.25
CA LYS A 643 3.69 4.19 13.42
C LYS A 643 2.22 4.15 12.97
N GLU A 644 1.60 5.32 12.87
CA GLU A 644 0.26 5.50 12.32
C GLU A 644 0.34 6.03 10.89
N THR A 645 -0.72 5.79 10.14
CA THR A 645 -0.90 6.28 8.77
C THR A 645 -2.16 7.15 8.71
N PRO A 646 -2.34 7.97 7.67
CA PRO A 646 -3.60 8.69 7.45
C PRO A 646 -4.84 7.78 7.34
N GLU A 647 -4.67 6.48 7.07
CA GLU A 647 -5.77 5.50 7.07
C GLU A 647 -6.09 4.97 8.49
N SER A 648 -5.07 4.87 9.35
CA SER A 648 -5.20 4.36 10.72
C SER A 648 -5.47 5.45 11.75
N LEU A 649 -5.12 6.70 11.52
CA LEU A 649 -5.42 7.82 12.41
C LEU A 649 -5.86 9.04 11.60
N TYR A 650 -7.16 9.33 11.60
CA TYR A 650 -7.73 10.46 10.88
C TYR A 650 -8.78 11.21 11.72
N ILE A 651 -9.05 12.44 11.32
CA ILE A 651 -10.07 13.29 11.94
C ILE A 651 -11.44 12.62 11.80
N GLY A 652 -12.10 12.38 12.91
CA GLY A 652 -13.37 11.67 12.99
C GLY A 652 -13.24 10.23 13.44
N LYS A 653 -12.05 9.61 13.37
CA LYS A 653 -11.88 8.21 13.76
C LYS A 653 -12.23 8.00 15.24
N MET A 654 -13.00 6.94 15.50
CA MET A 654 -13.26 6.46 16.86
C MET A 654 -12.08 5.63 17.36
N VAL A 655 -11.52 6.04 18.49
CA VAL A 655 -10.38 5.39 19.14
C VAL A 655 -10.66 5.20 20.62
N MET A 656 -9.98 4.22 21.22
CA MET A 656 -9.95 4.08 22.67
C MET A 656 -8.83 4.93 23.24
N ALA A 657 -9.10 5.60 24.36
CA ALA A 657 -8.13 6.41 25.05
C ALA A 657 -8.19 6.18 26.56
N THR A 658 -7.01 6.14 27.19
CA THR A 658 -6.88 6.03 28.64
C THR A 658 -6.84 7.42 29.27
N VAL A 659 -7.67 7.65 30.29
CA VAL A 659 -7.69 8.91 31.03
C VAL A 659 -6.44 9.02 31.90
N THR A 660 -5.58 9.99 31.63
CA THR A 660 -4.34 10.20 32.40
C THR A 660 -4.52 11.15 33.57
N GLY A 661 -5.41 12.15 33.43
CA GLY A 661 -5.70 13.10 34.50
C GLY A 661 -6.62 14.23 34.08
N PHE A 662 -6.85 15.17 34.99
CA PHE A 662 -7.75 16.29 34.79
C PHE A 662 -6.98 17.61 34.72
N THR A 663 -7.40 18.51 33.85
CA THR A 663 -6.83 19.85 33.74
C THR A 663 -7.77 20.83 34.42
N HIS A 664 -7.20 21.71 35.25
CA HIS A 664 -7.94 22.74 35.97
C HIS A 664 -7.36 24.11 35.63
N LYS A 665 -8.24 25.10 35.51
CA LYS A 665 -7.85 26.51 35.38
C LYS A 665 -7.94 27.16 36.75
N LYS A 666 -6.79 27.57 37.27
CA LYS A 666 -6.72 28.33 38.52
C LYS A 666 -7.43 29.68 38.35
N PRO A 667 -8.23 30.11 39.34
CA PRO A 667 -8.87 31.42 39.31
C PRO A 667 -7.81 32.53 39.44
N THR A 668 -8.04 33.67 38.77
CA THR A 668 -7.19 34.85 38.94
C THR A 668 -7.48 35.57 40.27
N GLU A 669 -6.56 36.39 40.76
CA GLU A 669 -6.72 37.14 42.01
C GLU A 669 -8.00 38.00 42.02
N GLU A 670 -8.37 38.62 40.89
CA GLU A 670 -9.62 39.37 40.77
C GLU A 670 -10.89 38.50 40.89
N GLN A 671 -10.81 37.24 40.46
CA GLN A 671 -11.92 36.29 40.56
C GLN A 671 -12.04 35.77 41.99
N LEU A 672 -10.91 35.54 42.67
CA LEU A 672 -10.86 35.17 44.09
C LEU A 672 -11.48 36.26 44.97
N ASN A 673 -11.17 37.53 44.69
CA ASN A 673 -11.75 38.68 45.41
C ASN A 673 -13.27 38.86 45.20
N LYS A 674 -13.84 38.24 44.15
CA LYS A 674 -15.28 38.27 43.84
C LYS A 674 -15.97 36.93 44.14
N ALA A 675 -15.28 35.99 44.79
CA ALA A 675 -15.82 34.67 45.08
C ALA A 675 -16.93 34.73 46.14
N ASN A 676 -18.03 34.02 45.90
CA ASN A 676 -19.12 33.90 46.86
C ASN A 676 -19.37 32.40 47.17
N PRO A 677 -18.76 31.85 48.23
CA PRO A 677 -18.98 30.47 48.64
C PRO A 677 -20.44 30.22 49.04
N ASN A 678 -21.03 29.13 48.56
CA ASN A 678 -22.41 28.77 48.89
C ASN A 678 -22.42 27.63 49.91
N ARG A 679 -23.35 27.68 50.85
CA ARG A 679 -23.59 26.59 51.79
C ARG A 679 -24.65 25.65 51.22
N ASN A 680 -24.38 24.35 51.21
CA ASN A 680 -25.34 23.37 50.71
C ASN A 680 -26.38 23.07 51.81
N ASP A 681 -27.66 23.25 51.50
CA ASP A 681 -28.76 23.14 52.47
C ASP A 681 -28.97 21.68 52.95
N GLU A 682 -28.56 20.68 52.16
CA GLU A 682 -28.73 19.26 52.49
C GLU A 682 -27.61 18.70 53.38
N THR A 683 -26.36 19.13 53.20
CA THR A 683 -25.21 18.61 53.94
C THR A 683 -24.73 19.54 55.05
N GLY A 684 -25.16 20.82 55.04
CA GLY A 684 -24.72 21.84 55.99
C GLY A 684 -23.27 22.31 55.83
N LEU A 685 -22.54 21.73 54.86
CA LEU A 685 -21.15 22.03 54.52
C LEU A 685 -21.06 23.15 53.48
N TRP A 686 -19.98 23.92 53.54
CA TRP A 686 -19.65 24.96 52.59
C TRP A 686 -19.01 24.39 51.33
N GLN A 687 -19.41 24.94 50.18
CA GLN A 687 -18.90 24.56 48.87
C GLN A 687 -18.03 25.67 48.29
N CYS A 688 -16.84 25.29 47.80
CA CYS A 688 -15.99 26.19 47.04
C CYS A 688 -16.62 26.48 45.65
N PRO A 689 -16.78 27.75 45.24
CA PRO A 689 -17.41 28.12 43.98
C PRO A 689 -16.57 27.78 42.73
N PHE A 690 -15.27 27.48 42.89
CA PHE A 690 -14.36 27.20 41.77
C PHE A 690 -14.07 25.72 41.60
N CYS A 691 -13.65 25.03 42.67
CA CYS A 691 -13.30 23.60 42.62
C CYS A 691 -14.46 22.68 43.01
N LEU A 692 -15.62 23.25 43.41
CA LEU A 692 -16.86 22.55 43.75
C LEU A 692 -16.75 21.53 44.90
N LYS A 693 -15.61 21.45 45.57
CA LYS A 693 -15.44 20.67 46.81
C LYS A 693 -16.40 21.16 47.87
N ASN A 694 -17.11 20.22 48.49
CA ASN A 694 -18.20 20.42 49.44
C ASN A 694 -17.89 19.86 50.83
N ASP A 695 -16.60 19.77 51.18
CA ASP A 695 -16.12 19.10 52.40
C ASP A 695 -15.83 20.08 53.55
N PHE A 696 -16.11 21.38 53.38
CA PHE A 696 -15.70 22.43 54.33
C PHE A 696 -16.76 22.64 55.42
N PRO A 697 -16.45 22.41 56.71
CA PRO A 697 -17.40 22.65 57.80
C PRO A 697 -17.70 24.14 58.04
N GLU A 698 -16.70 25.01 57.86
CA GLU A 698 -16.78 26.45 58.12
C GLU A 698 -16.35 27.30 56.92
N LEU A 699 -16.93 28.50 56.80
CA LEU A 699 -16.59 29.47 55.75
C LEU A 699 -15.10 29.87 55.77
N SER A 700 -14.51 30.00 56.96
CA SER A 700 -13.10 30.35 57.16
C SER A 700 -12.15 29.34 56.52
N GLU A 701 -12.53 28.06 56.49
CA GLU A 701 -11.72 27.01 55.85
C GLU A 701 -11.73 27.12 54.32
N VAL A 702 -12.81 27.65 53.73
CA VAL A 702 -12.88 27.94 52.29
C VAL A 702 -11.91 29.06 51.91
N TRP A 703 -11.80 30.10 52.75
CA TRP A 703 -10.83 31.18 52.53
C TRP A 703 -9.39 30.72 52.75
N ASN A 704 -9.13 29.90 53.76
CA ASN A 704 -7.83 29.26 53.95
C ASN A 704 -7.43 28.37 52.76
N HIS A 705 -8.40 27.70 52.13
CA HIS A 705 -8.18 26.90 50.92
C HIS A 705 -7.75 27.76 49.71
N PHE A 706 -8.22 29.01 49.63
CA PHE A 706 -7.77 29.98 48.62
C PHE A 706 -6.37 30.52 48.93
N ASP A 707 -6.16 31.00 50.15
CA ASP A 707 -4.92 31.66 50.57
C ASP A 707 -3.73 30.69 50.60
N ALA A 708 -3.97 29.41 50.93
CA ALA A 708 -2.96 28.36 50.87
C ALA A 708 -2.66 27.89 49.43
N GLY A 709 -3.34 28.43 48.42
CA GLY A 709 -3.21 27.99 47.02
C GLY A 709 -3.69 26.54 46.80
N GLY A 710 -4.48 26.00 47.72
CA GLY A 710 -4.98 24.62 47.69
C GLY A 710 -6.09 24.38 46.66
N CYS A 711 -6.69 25.44 46.12
CA CYS A 711 -7.74 25.36 45.12
C CYS A 711 -7.20 25.01 43.73
N PRO A 712 -7.55 23.82 43.17
CA PRO A 712 -7.15 23.47 41.80
C PRO A 712 -7.83 24.38 40.76
N GLY A 713 -8.96 25.00 41.11
CA GLY A 713 -9.78 25.84 40.23
C GLY A 713 -10.83 25.04 39.47
N GLN A 714 -11.43 25.65 38.44
CA GLN A 714 -12.50 25.01 37.66
C GLN A 714 -11.90 23.99 36.67
N ALA A 715 -12.47 22.79 36.63
CA ALA A 715 -12.07 21.76 35.68
C ALA A 715 -12.38 22.21 34.25
N THR A 716 -11.37 22.21 33.36
CA THR A 716 -11.52 22.61 31.95
C THR A 716 -11.70 21.43 31.02
N GLY A 717 -11.21 20.26 31.42
CA GLY A 717 -11.26 19.06 30.60
C GLY A 717 -10.40 17.91 31.14
N VAL A 718 -10.34 16.86 30.33
CA VAL A 718 -9.71 15.57 30.67
C VAL A 718 -8.53 15.35 29.73
N ARG A 719 -7.36 15.03 30.30
CA ARG A 719 -6.19 14.58 29.55
C ARG A 719 -6.31 13.10 29.28
N ILE A 720 -6.11 12.72 28.03
CA ILE A 720 -6.18 11.35 27.56
C ILE A 720 -4.84 10.94 26.93
N ARG A 721 -4.61 9.63 26.83
CA ARG A 721 -3.50 9.04 26.11
C ARG A 721 -4.04 7.90 25.25
N LEU A 722 -3.68 7.90 23.98
CA LEU A 722 -3.98 6.82 23.06
C LEU A 722 -2.99 5.66 23.24
N ASP A 723 -3.33 4.49 22.73
CA ASP A 723 -2.51 3.28 22.87
C ASP A 723 -1.14 3.41 22.17
N ASN A 724 -1.06 4.19 21.10
CA ASN A 724 0.17 4.55 20.39
C ASN A 724 1.03 5.61 21.10
N GLY A 725 0.69 5.98 22.35
CA GLY A 725 1.45 6.91 23.16
C GLY A 725 1.14 8.39 22.92
N ILE A 726 0.31 8.74 21.93
CA ILE A 726 -0.08 10.12 21.65
C ILE A 726 -0.91 10.67 22.82
N THR A 727 -0.54 11.86 23.28
CA THR A 727 -1.30 12.58 24.31
C THR A 727 -2.44 13.36 23.68
N GLY A 728 -3.57 13.45 24.38
CA GLY A 728 -4.69 14.23 23.90
C GLY A 728 -5.51 14.87 25.00
N TYR A 729 -6.56 15.57 24.58
CA TYR A 729 -7.42 16.31 25.48
C TYR A 729 -8.87 16.35 25.02
N ILE A 730 -9.76 16.22 25.99
CA ILE A 730 -11.19 16.32 25.83
C ILE A 730 -11.65 17.53 26.63
N HIS A 731 -12.20 18.54 25.96
CA HIS A 731 -12.83 19.67 26.64
C HIS A 731 -14.01 19.18 27.50
N ILE A 732 -14.23 19.78 28.67
CA ILE A 732 -15.32 19.37 29.58
C ILE A 732 -16.71 19.40 28.91
N LYS A 733 -16.93 20.40 28.05
CA LYS A 733 -18.16 20.51 27.24
C LYS A 733 -18.33 19.35 26.25
N LYS A 734 -17.24 18.72 25.80
CA LYS A 734 -17.19 17.62 24.84
C LYS A 734 -17.06 16.24 25.50
N LEU A 735 -17.22 16.17 26.83
CA LEU A 735 -17.16 14.91 27.56
C LEU A 735 -18.51 14.17 27.56
N SER A 736 -19.61 14.90 27.62
CA SER A 736 -20.97 14.35 27.64
C SER A 736 -21.95 15.33 27.01
N ASP A 737 -23.12 14.82 26.62
CA ASP A 737 -24.22 15.62 26.09
C ASP A 737 -24.98 16.34 27.20
N SER A 738 -24.99 15.78 28.42
CA SER A 738 -25.44 16.49 29.62
C SER A 738 -24.38 17.46 30.11
N GLU A 739 -24.77 18.57 30.74
CA GLU A 739 -23.83 19.46 31.41
C GLU A 739 -23.03 18.70 32.48
N VAL A 740 -21.70 18.78 32.38
CA VAL A 740 -20.77 18.19 33.35
C VAL A 740 -19.99 19.32 34.00
N THR A 741 -20.17 19.49 35.30
CA THR A 741 -19.44 20.47 36.12
C THR A 741 -18.11 19.90 36.62
N SER A 742 -18.11 18.63 37.03
CA SER A 742 -16.93 17.90 37.49
C SER A 742 -16.67 16.69 36.58
N PRO A 743 -15.50 16.57 35.93
CA PRO A 743 -15.20 15.44 35.06
C PRO A 743 -15.12 14.10 35.81
N GLU A 744 -14.82 14.13 37.12
CA GLU A 744 -14.69 12.96 37.98
C GLU A 744 -16.01 12.18 38.14
N ASP A 745 -17.16 12.84 37.95
CA ASP A 745 -18.48 12.22 38.00
C ASP A 745 -18.71 11.24 36.84
N ARG A 746 -17.96 11.41 35.75
CA ARG A 746 -18.12 10.64 34.51
C ARG A 746 -16.96 9.69 34.25
N VAL A 747 -15.74 10.11 34.56
CA VAL A 747 -14.54 9.35 34.22
C VAL A 747 -13.53 9.33 35.36
N GLN A 748 -12.84 8.21 35.50
CA GLN A 748 -11.79 8.03 36.50
C GLN A 748 -10.40 7.99 35.85
N ARG A 749 -9.35 8.32 36.61
CA ARG A 749 -7.97 8.17 36.12
C ARG A 749 -7.64 6.70 35.90
N GLY A 750 -7.04 6.39 34.76
CA GLY A 750 -6.76 5.03 34.31
C GLY A 750 -7.95 4.35 33.60
N GLN A 751 -9.14 4.95 33.57
CA GLN A 751 -10.27 4.40 32.83
C GLN A 751 -10.04 4.55 31.32
N THR A 752 -10.34 3.50 30.57
CA THR A 752 -10.40 3.53 29.10
C THR A 752 -11.78 4.00 28.65
N ILE A 753 -11.81 4.99 27.77
CA ILE A 753 -13.03 5.57 27.21
C ILE A 753 -12.96 5.60 25.68
N HIS A 754 -14.12 5.54 25.03
CA HIS A 754 -14.20 5.75 23.59
C HIS A 754 -14.28 7.25 23.30
N CYS A 755 -13.49 7.70 22.34
CA CYS A 755 -13.52 9.08 21.88
C CYS A 755 -13.34 9.15 20.36
N ARG A 756 -13.94 10.16 19.73
CA ARG A 756 -13.64 10.53 18.34
C ARG A 756 -12.60 11.63 18.30
N ILE A 757 -11.67 11.52 17.36
CA ILE A 757 -10.65 12.55 17.10
C ILE A 757 -11.32 13.71 16.37
N ILE A 758 -11.09 14.94 16.83
CA ILE A 758 -11.62 16.17 16.21
C ILE A 758 -10.51 16.91 15.47
N LYS A 759 -9.30 16.91 16.05
CA LYS A 759 -8.15 17.61 15.50
C LYS A 759 -6.89 16.85 15.85
N ILE A 760 -5.97 16.78 14.88
CA ILE A 760 -4.64 16.23 15.03
C ILE A 760 -3.66 17.38 14.85
N ASP A 761 -2.78 17.58 15.82
CA ASP A 761 -1.67 18.53 15.79
C ASP A 761 -0.38 17.72 15.66
N THR A 762 0.15 17.68 14.43
CA THR A 762 1.32 16.87 14.07
C THR A 762 2.61 17.45 14.65
N GLU A 763 2.73 18.77 14.79
CA GLU A 763 3.90 19.42 15.38
C GLU A 763 4.05 19.11 16.88
N ARG A 764 2.92 19.10 17.61
CA ARG A 764 2.93 18.88 19.06
C ARG A 764 2.74 17.42 19.47
N PHE A 765 2.50 16.52 18.50
CA PHE A 765 2.12 15.13 18.76
C PHE A 765 0.92 15.05 19.71
N TYR A 766 -0.14 15.77 19.35
CA TYR A 766 -1.28 16.03 20.23
C TYR A 766 -2.62 15.89 19.51
N VAL A 767 -3.62 15.31 20.18
CA VAL A 767 -4.96 15.15 19.64
C VAL A 767 -6.03 15.80 20.51
N GLU A 768 -6.99 16.47 19.88
CA GLU A 768 -8.22 16.89 20.54
C GLU A 768 -9.32 15.88 20.21
N ALA A 769 -10.07 15.46 21.22
CA ALA A 769 -11.10 14.43 21.07
C ALA A 769 -12.41 14.79 21.79
N THR A 770 -13.48 14.08 21.43
CA THR A 770 -14.82 14.17 22.03
C THR A 770 -15.29 12.80 22.49
N SER A 771 -15.99 12.75 23.61
CA SER A 771 -16.62 11.53 24.16
C SER A 771 -18.14 11.71 24.33
N ARG A 772 -18.71 12.75 23.71
CA ARG A 772 -20.17 12.94 23.63
C ARG A 772 -20.84 11.76 22.97
N THR A 773 -22.02 11.37 23.48
CA THR A 773 -22.72 10.20 22.92
C THR A 773 -23.24 10.52 21.52
N SER A 774 -23.68 11.75 21.26
CA SER A 774 -24.04 12.23 19.91
C SER A 774 -22.89 12.13 18.90
N ASP A 775 -21.68 12.53 19.32
CA ASP A 775 -20.51 12.57 18.45
C ASP A 775 -19.99 11.15 18.19
N LEU A 776 -19.97 10.29 19.22
CA LEU A 776 -19.59 8.89 19.07
C LEU A 776 -20.51 8.15 18.08
N ASN A 777 -21.82 8.34 18.20
CA ASN A 777 -22.80 7.76 17.29
C ASN A 777 -22.79 8.39 15.89
N ASP A 778 -22.15 9.56 15.75
CA ASP A 778 -22.10 10.38 14.56
C ASP A 778 -23.50 10.73 14.05
N ASP A 779 -24.35 11.25 14.95
CA ASP A 779 -25.75 11.57 14.65
C ASP A 779 -25.89 12.66 13.56
N ASN A 780 -24.89 13.54 13.45
CA ASN A 780 -24.81 14.57 12.41
C ASN A 780 -24.22 14.05 11.08
N GLY A 781 -23.59 12.87 11.06
CA GLY A 781 -22.92 12.32 9.88
C GLY A 781 -21.68 13.10 9.43
N GLU A 782 -20.96 13.72 10.37
CA GLU A 782 -19.79 14.56 10.11
C GLU A 782 -18.48 13.76 10.07
N TRP A 783 -18.41 12.64 10.79
CA TRP A 783 -17.14 11.99 11.12
C TRP A 783 -16.88 10.68 10.39
N ARG A 784 -17.92 9.91 10.08
CA ARG A 784 -17.76 8.61 9.42
C ARG A 784 -17.23 8.77 7.99
N PRO A 785 -16.42 7.82 7.51
CA PRO A 785 -15.94 7.86 6.15
C PRO A 785 -17.11 7.87 5.17
N PRO A 786 -17.02 8.65 4.08
CA PRO A 786 -18.08 8.73 3.09
C PRO A 786 -18.34 7.35 2.51
N LYS A 787 -19.62 6.96 2.49
CA LYS A 787 -20.07 5.71 1.89
C LYS A 787 -19.94 5.80 0.37
N ASP A 788 -19.81 4.64 -0.27
CA ASP A 788 -19.74 4.56 -1.73
C ASP A 788 -20.97 5.22 -2.39
N PRO A 789 -20.85 5.87 -3.56
CA PRO A 789 -21.99 6.47 -4.26
C PRO A 789 -23.13 5.49 -4.56
N TYR A 790 -22.83 4.19 -4.69
CA TYR A 790 -23.79 3.13 -4.96
C TYR A 790 -24.30 2.42 -3.69
N TYR A 791 -24.17 3.07 -2.52
CA TYR A 791 -24.53 2.47 -1.24
C TYR A 791 -26.05 2.41 -1.00
N ASP A 792 -26.55 1.24 -0.60
CA ASP A 792 -27.98 1.06 -0.31
C ASP A 792 -28.34 1.38 1.14
N HIS A 793 -28.73 2.63 1.37
CA HIS A 793 -29.21 3.11 2.67
C HIS A 793 -30.57 2.51 3.08
N ALA A 794 -31.40 2.08 2.13
CA ALA A 794 -32.73 1.55 2.44
C ALA A 794 -32.61 0.15 3.05
N VAL A 795 -31.75 -0.70 2.47
CA VAL A 795 -31.47 -2.03 2.99
C VAL A 795 -30.77 -1.96 4.35
N GLU A 796 -29.79 -1.08 4.53
CA GLU A 796 -29.14 -0.88 5.83
C GLU A 796 -30.15 -0.51 6.93
N LYS A 797 -31.07 0.43 6.66
CA LYS A 797 -32.12 0.82 7.61
C LYS A 797 -33.04 -0.35 7.97
N LYS A 798 -33.39 -1.19 6.99
CA LYS A 798 -34.22 -2.37 7.19
C LYS A 798 -33.53 -3.41 8.07
N ASP A 799 -32.24 -3.66 7.82
CA ASP A 799 -31.45 -4.61 8.62
C ASP A 799 -31.27 -4.13 10.05
N LYS A 800 -30.94 -2.84 10.25
CA LYS A 800 -30.84 -2.23 11.59
C LYS A 800 -32.14 -2.36 12.37
N LYS A 801 -33.27 -2.04 11.74
CA LYS A 801 -34.59 -2.20 12.36
C LYS A 801 -34.87 -3.65 12.75
N THR A 802 -34.55 -4.60 11.88
CA THR A 802 -34.73 -6.03 12.15
C THR A 802 -33.85 -6.50 13.32
N GLU A 803 -32.63 -5.97 13.43
CA GLU A 803 -31.72 -6.25 14.53
C GLU A 803 -32.22 -5.64 15.86
N GLU A 804 -32.68 -4.39 15.85
CA GLU A 804 -33.28 -3.73 17.01
C GLU A 804 -34.52 -4.47 17.51
N ASP A 805 -35.41 -4.87 16.60
CA ASP A 805 -36.60 -5.63 16.94
C ASP A 805 -36.22 -6.99 17.53
N SER A 806 -35.18 -7.64 16.98
CA SER A 806 -34.62 -8.88 17.54
C SER A 806 -34.01 -8.67 18.94
N LYS A 807 -33.31 -7.56 19.18
CA LYS A 807 -32.78 -7.18 20.50
C LYS A 807 -33.90 -6.94 21.51
N LYS A 808 -34.96 -6.22 21.10
CA LYS A 808 -36.17 -6.01 21.92
C LYS A 808 -36.85 -7.33 22.28
N ILE A 809 -36.97 -8.26 21.34
CA ILE A 809 -37.54 -9.60 21.59
C ILE A 809 -36.66 -10.38 22.58
N LYS A 810 -35.33 -10.40 22.40
CA LYS A 810 -34.40 -11.08 23.33
C LYS A 810 -34.45 -10.48 24.74
N HIS A 811 -34.48 -9.16 24.86
CA HIS A 811 -34.59 -8.48 26.15
C HIS A 811 -35.91 -8.82 26.85
N ARG A 812 -37.02 -9.00 26.11
CA ARG A 812 -38.30 -9.47 26.68
C ARG A 812 -38.25 -10.93 27.14
N GLN A 813 -37.42 -11.77 26.52
CA GLN A 813 -37.27 -13.20 26.86
C GLN A 813 -36.32 -13.47 28.02
N GLN A 814 -35.49 -12.50 28.41
CA GLN A 814 -34.55 -12.63 29.52
C GLN A 814 -35.31 -12.57 30.86
N TYR A 815 -35.95 -13.69 31.23
CA TYR A 815 -36.63 -13.84 32.51
C TYR A 815 -35.59 -13.76 33.64
N VAL A 816 -35.63 -12.69 34.44
CA VAL A 816 -34.74 -12.52 35.60
C VAL A 816 -35.09 -13.60 36.63
N LYS A 817 -34.22 -14.60 36.81
CA LYS A 817 -34.35 -15.58 37.90
C LYS A 817 -34.29 -14.82 39.23
N ARG A 818 -35.42 -14.68 39.91
CA ARG A 818 -35.45 -14.11 41.26
C ARG A 818 -35.10 -15.22 42.24
N VAL A 819 -34.17 -14.99 43.15
CA VAL A 819 -33.89 -15.95 44.23
C VAL A 819 -34.78 -15.57 45.40
N ILE A 820 -36.00 -16.14 45.42
CA ILE A 820 -36.93 -15.98 46.54
C ILE A 820 -36.90 -17.29 47.33
N VAL A 821 -36.56 -17.21 48.61
CA VAL A 821 -36.52 -18.37 49.51
C VAL A 821 -37.94 -18.70 49.97
N HIS A 822 -38.69 -19.43 49.15
CA HIS A 822 -40.01 -19.94 49.49
C HIS A 822 -40.18 -21.35 48.88
N PRO A 823 -40.68 -22.36 49.62
CA PRO A 823 -40.77 -23.74 49.14
C PRO A 823 -41.62 -23.91 47.88
N ALA A 824 -42.68 -23.12 47.76
CA ALA A 824 -43.57 -23.10 46.60
C ALA A 824 -43.12 -22.15 45.47
N PHE A 825 -42.02 -21.40 45.65
CA PHE A 825 -41.54 -20.46 44.63
C PHE A 825 -40.65 -21.14 43.58
N HIS A 826 -41.05 -21.04 42.32
CA HIS A 826 -40.34 -21.63 41.20
C HIS A 826 -40.15 -20.59 40.09
N ASN A 827 -38.91 -20.44 39.60
CA ASN A 827 -38.59 -19.58 38.45
C ASN A 827 -39.01 -20.27 37.13
N ILE A 828 -40.32 -20.41 36.90
CA ILE A 828 -40.90 -21.06 35.72
C ILE A 828 -41.84 -20.13 34.97
N SER A 829 -41.90 -20.28 33.65
CA SER A 829 -42.79 -19.50 32.80
C SER A 829 -44.26 -19.87 33.03
N TYR A 830 -45.21 -19.03 32.59
CA TYR A 830 -46.65 -19.32 32.70
C TYR A 830 -47.03 -20.68 32.09
N VAL A 831 -46.47 -21.00 30.91
CA VAL A 831 -46.76 -22.24 30.18
C VAL A 831 -46.19 -23.46 30.89
N GLU A 832 -45.03 -23.32 31.54
CA GLU A 832 -44.42 -24.39 32.33
C GLU A 832 -45.18 -24.60 33.65
N ALA A 833 -45.61 -23.52 34.30
CA ALA A 833 -46.47 -23.58 35.49
C ALA A 833 -47.81 -24.25 35.18
N GLU A 834 -48.42 -23.96 34.03
CA GLU A 834 -49.65 -24.62 33.60
C GLU A 834 -49.46 -26.13 33.38
N LYS A 835 -48.30 -26.55 32.84
CA LYS A 835 -47.97 -27.97 32.70
C LYS A 835 -47.76 -28.65 34.05
N TRP A 836 -47.11 -27.98 35.00
CA TRP A 836 -46.88 -28.49 36.35
C TRP A 836 -48.17 -28.56 37.17
N MET A 837 -49.07 -27.57 37.07
CA MET A 837 -50.34 -27.59 37.78
C MET A 837 -51.26 -28.73 37.32
N LYS A 838 -51.11 -29.25 36.10
CA LYS A 838 -51.89 -30.42 35.63
C LYS A 838 -51.56 -31.71 36.38
N THR A 839 -50.39 -31.79 37.01
CA THR A 839 -49.93 -32.95 37.78
C THR A 839 -50.06 -32.77 39.29
N MET A 840 -50.56 -31.62 39.74
CA MET A 840 -50.68 -31.26 41.16
C MET A 840 -52.09 -31.54 41.70
N ASP A 841 -52.17 -31.83 42.99
CA ASP A 841 -53.43 -32.09 43.68
C ASP A 841 -54.17 -30.78 44.01
N GLN A 842 -55.50 -30.88 44.16
CA GLN A 842 -56.34 -29.72 44.47
C GLN A 842 -55.97 -29.10 45.82
N GLY A 843 -55.42 -27.88 45.80
CA GLY A 843 -54.99 -27.14 46.99
C GLY A 843 -53.48 -26.85 47.02
N GLU A 844 -52.70 -27.45 46.13
CA GLU A 844 -51.28 -27.12 45.95
C GLU A 844 -51.10 -25.77 45.23
N VAL A 845 -50.03 -25.06 45.58
CA VAL A 845 -49.78 -23.70 45.10
C VAL A 845 -48.39 -23.61 44.48
N ILE A 846 -48.31 -23.01 43.30
CA ILE A 846 -47.05 -22.56 42.68
C ILE A 846 -47.00 -21.04 42.78
N VAL A 847 -45.92 -20.51 43.38
CA VAL A 847 -45.58 -19.09 43.35
C VAL A 847 -44.52 -18.89 42.26
N ARG A 848 -44.69 -17.97 41.31
CA ARG A 848 -43.81 -17.82 40.14
C ARG A 848 -43.52 -16.37 39.75
#